data_AF-A0A3L6EUN2-F1
#
_entry.id   AF-A0A3L6EUN2-F1
#
_cell.length_a   1.000
_cell.length_b   1.000
_cell.length_c   1.000
_cell.angle_alpha   90.00
_cell.angle_beta   90.00
_cell.angle_gamma   90.00
#
_symmetry.space_group_name_H-M   'P 1'
#
loop_
_entity.id
_entity.type
_entity.pdbx_description
1 polymer ?
#
loop_
_entity_poly.entity_id
_entity_poly.type
_entity_poly.pdbx_seq_one_letter_code
_entity_poly.pdbx_strand_id
1 'polypeptide(L)'
;MKSLRLVLSGRVHLTESPLNRHSYRLQSYVQPSGPEFSTTAAGHLLRPPPASPAPITSPARLRPSPRPPTATAAREGVSGSGHLLRPACLPDTSATRQALPDARVGRRRPPADARGDLARSAPSRCEVMEVLCIGTADTKFEELLFLAAQLRSALAASGSDSKVQVSIVDVSTTEKTTANDFKDIIFIPRNTILSCHLGVDQHNLPDNRGEAIALMSKALQSFLKKRYDSGMLVGAVGLGGSGGTALIAPALRLLPLGVPKLIVSTVASGHTTPYVETSDLVLFPSVVDICGINSVSRVILSNAAAAFAGMVHGILSASNESDETSTKPTVGITMFGVTTPCVNAVKDRLNKEGYETLVFHATGVGGKAMEDLVRGGFIQGVLDVTTTEVADHIVGGIMACDETRFDAIIENKIPLVLSVGALDMVNFGARDTIPLAFADRNIHVHNEQVSLMRTTVEENKKFARFIADKINKSSSKVTVCLPQKGISAIDAPGMPFYDPEATSTLLGELNTLIQRTDIREVKLFPYHINDPEFANALVDAFLSMDVQASSSAQPKQDLNIGKSCSGQKISDSSIIWRTPVDFPDAKPASAKLALIDCSSMLTEILRRTRSILHKLKEQISDGTPVIGAGAGTGISAKFEEAGGVDLIVLYNSGRFRMAGRGSLAGLLPFGDANDIVLQMANEVLPVVKGVPVLAGVCATDPFRRMEYFLRQLETIGFCGVQNFPTVGLFDGNFRQNLEETGMGYSMEVEMISMAHRMGFLTTPYAFNPDEAAAMAKAGAHIVVAHMGLTTAGSIGAMTAATLDDSVLRVQAIADAAFGVNSDIIVLCHGGPISGPLEAEFILKNTKRVHGFYGASSMERLPVEQAITNTVREYKRISLK
;
A
#
# COMPACT_ATOMS: atom_id res chain seq x y z
N MET A 1 14.09 -46.34 32.90
CA MET A 1 14.71 -47.68 32.76
C MET A 1 14.60 -48.14 31.31
N LYS A 2 15.61 -48.87 30.82
CA LYS A 2 15.75 -49.78 29.64
C LYS A 2 14.51 -50.07 28.75
N SER A 3 14.60 -50.41 27.44
CA SER A 3 15.66 -50.32 26.41
C SER A 3 15.14 -50.78 25.02
N LEU A 4 15.41 -50.00 23.95
CA LEU A 4 15.86 -50.35 22.57
C LEU A 4 15.36 -51.58 21.73
N ARG A 5 15.25 -51.30 20.40
CA ARG A 5 15.51 -52.15 19.18
C ARG A 5 14.43 -53.16 18.68
N LEU A 6 14.31 -53.52 17.39
CA LEU A 6 14.60 -52.86 16.07
C LEU A 6 14.07 -53.76 14.89
N VAL A 7 13.60 -53.17 13.76
CA VAL A 7 13.41 -53.69 12.36
C VAL A 7 12.94 -55.15 12.06
N LEU A 8 11.91 -55.34 11.19
CA LEU A 8 12.04 -55.83 9.79
C LEU A 8 10.72 -56.12 9.03
N SER A 9 10.68 -55.64 7.78
CA SER A 9 9.99 -56.11 6.55
C SER A 9 8.68 -56.93 6.60
N GLY A 10 7.67 -56.49 5.83
CA GLY A 10 6.55 -57.34 5.39
C GLY A 10 5.73 -56.70 4.26
N ARG A 11 5.55 -57.40 3.13
CA ARG A 11 4.74 -56.95 1.99
C ARG A 11 3.24 -57.06 2.29
N VAL A 12 2.44 -56.11 1.81
CA VAL A 12 0.97 -56.26 1.74
C VAL A 12 0.60 -56.92 0.41
N HIS A 13 -0.06 -58.08 0.47
CA HIS A 13 -0.77 -58.67 -0.66
C HIS A 13 -2.28 -58.50 -0.47
N LEU A 14 -2.99 -58.30 -1.59
CA LEU A 14 -4.44 -58.24 -1.68
C LEU A 14 -5.07 -59.61 -1.39
N THR A 15 -6.20 -59.63 -0.69
CA THR A 15 -7.22 -60.68 -0.79
C THR A 15 -8.62 -60.08 -0.75
N GLU A 16 -9.48 -60.54 -1.65
CA GLU A 16 -10.89 -60.16 -1.77
C GLU A 16 -11.78 -61.01 -0.86
N SER A 17 -12.95 -60.49 -0.48
CA SER A 17 -14.13 -61.28 -0.07
C SER A 17 -15.41 -60.41 -0.08
N PRO A 18 -16.63 -60.97 -0.26
CA PRO A 18 -17.56 -60.36 -1.23
C PRO A 18 -19.02 -60.12 -0.78
N LEU A 19 -19.75 -59.41 -1.66
CA LEU A 19 -21.19 -59.53 -1.99
C LEU A 19 -22.27 -59.47 -0.89
N ASN A 20 -23.23 -58.53 -1.07
CA ASN A 20 -24.59 -58.95 -1.42
C ASN A 20 -25.34 -57.94 -2.32
N ARG A 21 -26.39 -58.40 -3.03
CA ARG A 21 -27.10 -57.66 -4.12
C ARG A 21 -28.57 -57.38 -3.79
N HIS A 22 -29.12 -56.30 -4.36
CA HIS A 22 -30.42 -56.27 -5.08
C HIS A 22 -30.43 -54.99 -5.96
N SER A 23 -30.35 -55.00 -7.31
CA SER A 23 -31.22 -55.58 -8.36
C SER A 23 -32.52 -54.81 -8.62
N TYR A 24 -32.58 -54.03 -9.71
CA TYR A 24 -33.74 -53.96 -10.63
C TYR A 24 -33.28 -53.54 -12.05
N ARG A 25 -34.15 -53.77 -13.05
CA ARG A 25 -33.80 -53.97 -14.46
C ARG A 25 -34.42 -52.87 -15.35
N LEU A 26 -33.68 -52.39 -16.35
CA LEU A 26 -34.19 -51.50 -17.40
C LEU A 26 -34.93 -52.28 -18.49
N GLN A 27 -35.92 -51.63 -19.10
CA GLN A 27 -36.42 -51.95 -20.45
C GLN A 27 -36.46 -50.69 -21.31
N SER A 28 -36.09 -50.87 -22.57
CA SER A 28 -35.94 -49.85 -23.62
C SER A 28 -37.24 -49.61 -24.39
N TYR A 29 -37.41 -48.42 -24.98
CA TYR A 29 -38.08 -48.28 -26.29
C TYR A 29 -37.53 -47.10 -27.11
N VAL A 30 -37.81 -47.11 -28.41
CA VAL A 30 -37.14 -46.34 -29.47
C VAL A 30 -38.06 -45.23 -30.04
N GLN A 31 -37.43 -44.22 -30.64
CA GLN A 31 -37.99 -43.11 -31.47
C GLN A 31 -38.93 -43.59 -32.61
N PRO A 32 -39.77 -42.73 -33.27
CA PRO A 32 -39.27 -41.63 -34.15
C PRO A 32 -40.16 -40.38 -34.44
N SER A 33 -39.52 -39.39 -35.09
CA SER A 33 -40.04 -38.40 -36.10
C SER A 33 -41.15 -37.36 -35.77
N GLY A 34 -40.98 -36.12 -36.30
CA GLY A 34 -41.98 -35.03 -36.34
C GLY A 34 -43.01 -35.15 -37.49
N PRO A 35 -43.77 -34.09 -37.89
CA PRO A 35 -43.24 -32.75 -38.23
C PRO A 35 -44.12 -31.49 -37.92
N GLU A 36 -43.51 -30.31 -38.14
CA GLU A 36 -43.99 -28.99 -38.67
C GLU A 36 -45.36 -28.29 -38.35
N PHE A 37 -45.30 -26.93 -38.42
CA PHE A 37 -46.40 -25.91 -38.55
C PHE A 37 -47.47 -25.85 -37.42
N SER A 38 -48.16 -24.73 -37.07
CA SER A 38 -48.03 -23.29 -37.37
C SER A 38 -49.04 -22.47 -36.53
N THR A 39 -48.74 -21.18 -36.28
CA THR A 39 -49.69 -20.03 -36.11
C THR A 39 -50.83 -20.03 -35.06
N THR A 40 -50.83 -18.93 -34.26
CA THR A 40 -52.01 -18.14 -33.78
C THR A 40 -53.05 -18.79 -32.85
N ALA A 41 -53.89 -18.06 -32.10
CA ALA A 41 -53.81 -16.75 -31.41
C ALA A 41 -55.12 -16.56 -30.62
N ALA A 42 -55.08 -15.90 -29.44
CA ALA A 42 -56.23 -15.56 -28.58
C ALA A 42 -57.07 -16.77 -28.07
N GLY A 43 -57.87 -16.68 -27.00
CA GLY A 43 -58.10 -15.61 -26.02
C GLY A 43 -59.41 -15.88 -25.26
N HIS A 44 -59.59 -15.27 -24.07
CA HIS A 44 -60.83 -15.28 -23.25
C HIS A 44 -61.26 -16.65 -22.65
N LEU A 45 -61.98 -16.78 -21.52
CA LEU A 45 -62.27 -15.92 -20.34
C LEU A 45 -62.93 -16.79 -19.23
N LEU A 46 -63.22 -16.19 -18.06
CA LEU A 46 -64.23 -16.62 -17.05
C LEU A 46 -63.93 -17.79 -16.05
N ARG A 47 -63.38 -17.38 -14.89
CA ARG A 47 -63.94 -17.45 -13.51
C ARG A 47 -64.37 -18.79 -12.82
N PRO A 48 -64.37 -18.83 -11.45
CA PRO A 48 -64.39 -20.06 -10.65
C PRO A 48 -65.68 -20.29 -9.82
N PRO A 49 -65.77 -21.42 -9.08
CA PRO A 49 -66.68 -21.64 -7.94
C PRO A 49 -65.88 -21.84 -6.61
N PRO A 50 -66.48 -22.04 -5.41
CA PRO A 50 -66.55 -20.97 -4.42
C PRO A 50 -66.05 -21.35 -2.99
N ALA A 51 -66.46 -20.56 -1.98
CA ALA A 51 -65.78 -20.33 -0.70
C ALA A 51 -66.03 -21.33 0.47
N SER A 52 -65.34 -21.02 1.57
CA SER A 52 -65.20 -21.68 2.88
C SER A 52 -66.49 -21.94 3.68
N PRO A 53 -66.36 -22.55 4.88
CA PRO A 53 -66.72 -21.76 6.07
C PRO A 53 -65.76 -21.85 7.27
N ALA A 54 -65.84 -20.82 8.11
CA ALA A 54 -65.44 -20.73 9.53
C ALA A 54 -66.66 -20.12 10.30
N PRO A 55 -66.63 -19.75 11.61
CA PRO A 55 -65.62 -19.90 12.67
C PRO A 55 -66.24 -20.48 13.99
N ILE A 56 -65.58 -20.36 15.17
CA ILE A 56 -66.15 -19.88 16.49
C ILE A 56 -65.19 -20.02 17.71
N THR A 57 -64.86 -18.86 18.31
CA THR A 57 -64.56 -18.47 19.73
C THR A 57 -63.52 -19.13 20.67
N SER A 58 -63.02 -18.29 21.60
CA SER A 58 -62.06 -18.49 22.71
C SER A 58 -62.72 -18.68 24.10
N PRO A 59 -61.93 -18.88 25.20
CA PRO A 59 -61.81 -17.83 26.22
C PRO A 59 -60.39 -17.70 26.86
N ALA A 60 -60.25 -17.09 28.06
CA ALA A 60 -59.09 -16.27 28.46
C ALA A 60 -58.37 -16.60 29.81
N ARG A 61 -57.17 -15.99 29.98
CA ARG A 61 -56.42 -15.53 31.20
C ARG A 61 -56.41 -16.36 32.50
N LEU A 62 -55.23 -16.39 33.16
CA LEU A 62 -55.03 -16.00 34.58
C LEU A 62 -53.55 -15.79 34.98
N ARG A 63 -53.31 -14.95 36.01
CA ARG A 63 -52.03 -14.76 36.77
C ARG A 63 -52.18 -15.45 38.15
N PRO A 64 -51.10 -15.68 38.93
CA PRO A 64 -50.82 -14.77 40.06
C PRO A 64 -49.33 -14.64 40.52
N SER A 65 -49.08 -13.69 41.41
CA SER A 65 -47.98 -13.63 42.39
C SER A 65 -48.54 -13.12 43.74
N PRO A 66 -47.96 -13.45 44.91
CA PRO A 66 -47.23 -12.45 45.71
C PRO A 66 -46.06 -12.99 46.60
N ARG A 67 -45.55 -12.13 47.52
CA ARG A 67 -44.31 -12.22 48.36
C ARG A 67 -44.50 -12.89 49.76
N PRO A 68 -43.67 -12.62 50.82
CA PRO A 68 -42.43 -13.28 51.30
C PRO A 68 -42.58 -13.86 52.75
N PRO A 69 -41.55 -14.27 53.58
CA PRO A 69 -40.65 -13.34 54.31
C PRO A 69 -39.23 -13.84 54.84
N THR A 70 -38.37 -12.87 55.19
CA THR A 70 -37.31 -12.76 56.28
C THR A 70 -36.45 -13.92 56.88
N ALA A 71 -35.11 -13.68 56.89
CA ALA A 71 -34.11 -13.77 58.01
C ALA A 71 -33.75 -15.14 58.68
N THR A 72 -32.60 -15.41 59.33
CA THR A 72 -31.45 -14.58 59.82
C THR A 72 -30.16 -15.41 60.10
N ALA A 73 -28.98 -14.75 60.11
CA ALA A 73 -27.71 -15.09 60.82
C ALA A 73 -26.90 -16.35 60.38
N ALA A 74 -25.56 -16.44 60.43
CA ALA A 74 -24.46 -15.56 60.91
C ALA A 74 -23.16 -15.85 60.07
N ARG A 75 -21.90 -15.40 60.31
CA ARG A 75 -21.23 -14.53 61.32
C ARG A 75 -19.85 -14.04 60.76
N GLU A 76 -19.33 -12.92 61.28
CA GLU A 76 -17.90 -12.49 61.45
C GLU A 76 -16.82 -12.63 60.32
N GLY A 77 -15.95 -11.64 60.05
CA GLY A 77 -15.79 -10.28 60.60
C GLY A 77 -14.91 -9.37 59.69
N VAL A 78 -15.15 -8.04 59.60
CA VAL A 78 -14.54 -6.95 60.43
C VAL A 78 -13.07 -6.67 60.04
N SER A 79 -12.57 -5.46 59.72
CA SER A 79 -13.03 -4.03 59.68
C SER A 79 -12.11 -3.23 58.70
N GLY A 80 -12.36 -1.98 58.25
CA GLY A 80 -13.52 -1.06 58.38
C GLY A 80 -13.11 0.44 58.34
N SER A 81 -13.76 1.25 57.46
CA SER A 81 -13.82 2.75 57.42
C SER A 81 -12.50 3.56 57.27
N GLY A 82 -12.43 4.73 56.62
CA GLY A 82 -13.41 5.81 56.34
C GLY A 82 -13.26 6.92 57.41
N HIS A 83 -13.25 8.25 57.15
CA HIS A 83 -13.73 9.07 56.03
C HIS A 83 -13.19 10.53 56.13
N LEU A 84 -13.19 11.29 55.00
CA LEU A 84 -13.49 12.74 54.85
C LEU A 84 -12.84 13.85 55.75
N LEU A 85 -12.05 14.77 55.14
CA LEU A 85 -12.31 16.24 54.97
C LEU A 85 -11.05 17.09 54.58
N ARG A 86 -11.28 18.23 53.92
CA ARG A 86 -10.35 19.32 53.50
C ARG A 86 -10.26 20.43 54.59
N PRO A 87 -9.48 21.55 54.48
CA PRO A 87 -8.41 21.95 53.53
C PRO A 87 -7.12 22.59 54.16
N ALA A 88 -6.13 22.89 53.31
CA ALA A 88 -5.15 24.01 53.28
C ALA A 88 -4.52 24.64 54.56
N CYS A 89 -3.18 24.76 54.58
CA CYS A 89 -2.44 26.03 54.84
C CYS A 89 -0.92 25.93 54.54
N LEU A 90 -0.34 27.04 54.06
CA LEU A 90 1.09 27.45 54.07
C LEU A 90 1.17 28.72 54.97
N PRO A 91 2.33 29.36 55.29
CA PRO A 91 3.73 29.17 54.86
C PRO A 91 4.78 29.22 56.03
N ASP A 92 6.01 29.66 55.72
CA ASP A 92 7.05 30.33 56.56
C ASP A 92 8.29 29.60 57.13
N THR A 93 9.32 29.56 56.26
CA THR A 93 10.67 30.19 56.40
C THR A 93 11.52 30.19 57.70
N SER A 94 12.78 29.77 57.49
CA SER A 94 14.05 30.27 58.12
C SER A 94 14.39 29.77 59.55
N ALA A 95 15.65 29.52 59.95
CA ALA A 95 16.95 30.04 59.50
C ALA A 95 18.16 29.23 60.04
N THR A 96 19.24 29.08 59.24
CA THR A 96 20.71 29.10 59.62
C THR A 96 21.28 28.14 60.70
N ARG A 97 22.58 27.78 60.79
CA ARG A 97 23.86 28.09 60.10
C ARG A 97 24.95 27.07 60.53
N GLN A 98 25.97 26.83 59.69
CA GLN A 98 27.42 26.56 59.97
C GLN A 98 28.02 25.67 58.85
N ALA A 99 29.31 25.74 58.46
CA ALA A 99 30.31 26.82 58.36
C ALA A 99 31.47 26.32 57.45
N LEU A 100 32.12 27.21 56.68
CA LEU A 100 33.32 26.95 55.85
C LEU A 100 34.61 27.36 56.58
N PRO A 101 35.80 26.86 56.18
CA PRO A 101 36.70 27.57 55.23
C PRO A 101 37.37 26.61 54.20
N ASP A 102 37.82 27.00 52.98
CA ASP A 102 38.78 28.03 52.52
C ASP A 102 40.25 27.82 53.03
N ALA A 103 41.35 27.99 52.27
CA ALA A 103 41.59 28.07 50.81
C ALA A 103 43.11 27.97 50.42
N ARG A 104 43.39 27.76 49.12
CA ARG A 104 44.56 28.27 48.30
C ARG A 104 46.02 27.73 48.37
N VAL A 105 46.47 27.28 47.18
CA VAL A 105 47.71 27.62 46.42
C VAL A 105 49.09 27.03 46.80
N GLY A 106 49.73 26.35 45.83
CA GLY A 106 51.18 26.07 45.78
C GLY A 106 51.65 25.37 44.48
N ARG A 107 52.62 25.94 43.76
CA ARG A 107 53.15 25.42 42.47
C ARG A 107 54.22 24.33 42.65
N ARG A 108 54.37 23.40 41.67
CA ARG A 108 55.68 22.85 41.21
C ARG A 108 55.59 22.19 39.81
N ARG A 109 56.65 22.32 39.00
CA ARG A 109 56.85 21.68 37.67
C ARG A 109 57.46 20.27 37.81
N PRO A 110 57.37 19.43 36.76
CA PRO A 110 58.57 18.73 36.26
C PRO A 110 58.68 18.90 34.70
N PRO A 111 59.50 18.14 33.92
CA PRO A 111 60.60 18.74 33.16
C PRO A 111 60.43 18.67 31.62
N ALA A 112 61.42 19.18 30.88
CA ALA A 112 61.49 19.18 29.42
C ALA A 112 62.37 18.04 28.85
N ASP A 113 62.15 17.77 27.56
CA ASP A 113 62.97 17.04 26.58
C ASP A 113 63.44 15.60 26.86
N ALA A 114 62.77 14.65 26.18
CA ALA A 114 63.44 13.57 25.45
C ALA A 114 62.60 13.19 24.22
N ARG A 115 63.23 13.05 23.05
CA ARG A 115 62.57 12.67 21.79
C ARG A 115 62.23 11.18 21.79
N GLY A 116 61.08 10.82 21.22
CA GLY A 116 60.71 9.43 20.94
C GLY A 116 59.56 9.36 19.95
N ASP A 117 59.83 8.87 18.75
CA ASP A 117 58.82 8.69 17.71
C ASP A 117 57.75 7.68 18.15
N LEU A 118 56.52 8.17 18.28
CA LEU A 118 55.31 7.35 18.42
C LEU A 118 54.35 7.73 17.31
N ALA A 119 54.74 7.38 16.08
CA ALA A 119 53.81 7.26 14.98
C ALA A 119 52.68 6.32 15.40
N ARG A 120 51.47 6.86 15.60
CA ARG A 120 50.28 6.04 15.80
C ARG A 120 50.03 5.28 14.51
N SER A 121 50.30 3.99 14.52
CA SER A 121 49.94 3.08 13.45
C SER A 121 48.46 3.25 13.11
N ALA A 122 48.17 3.43 11.82
CA ALA A 122 46.80 3.28 11.34
C ALA A 122 46.27 1.89 11.72
N PRO A 123 44.97 1.74 12.03
CA PRO A 123 44.41 0.42 12.26
C PRO A 123 44.62 -0.44 11.00
N SER A 124 45.27 -1.58 11.17
CA SER A 124 45.42 -2.58 10.11
C SER A 124 44.04 -2.95 9.56
N ARG A 125 43.87 -2.92 8.24
CA ARG A 125 42.64 -3.40 7.57
C ARG A 125 42.27 -4.78 8.13
N CYS A 126 40.98 -4.98 8.43
CA CYS A 126 40.52 -6.30 8.84
C CYS A 126 40.69 -7.26 7.64
N GLU A 127 41.41 -8.37 7.81
CA GLU A 127 41.69 -9.32 6.72
C GLU A 127 40.44 -10.11 6.26
N VAL A 128 39.32 -9.96 6.97
CA VAL A 128 38.06 -10.66 6.69
C VAL A 128 36.95 -9.65 6.39
N MET A 129 36.46 -9.71 5.15
CA MET A 129 35.26 -9.03 4.71
C MET A 129 34.03 -9.88 5.00
N GLU A 130 32.91 -9.27 5.35
CA GLU A 130 31.71 -9.97 5.82
C GLU A 130 30.44 -9.51 5.07
N VAL A 131 29.54 -10.46 4.83
CA VAL A 131 28.13 -10.20 4.48
C VAL A 131 27.20 -10.81 5.51
N LEU A 132 26.14 -10.08 5.84
CA LEU A 132 25.21 -10.45 6.90
C LEU A 132 23.89 -10.95 6.33
N CYS A 133 23.43 -12.12 6.80
CA CYS A 133 22.09 -12.66 6.58
C CYS A 133 21.23 -12.37 7.82
N ILE A 134 20.24 -11.49 7.70
CA ILE A 134 19.50 -10.93 8.85
C ILE A 134 18.07 -11.49 8.89
N GLY A 135 17.62 -11.98 10.04
CA GLY A 135 16.23 -12.44 10.21
C GLY A 135 15.84 -12.76 11.65
N THR A 136 14.54 -12.94 11.88
CA THR A 136 13.99 -13.36 13.18
C THR A 136 14.11 -14.88 13.32
N ALA A 137 15.22 -15.36 13.90
CA ALA A 137 15.51 -16.79 14.01
C ALA A 137 14.41 -17.57 14.78
N ASP A 138 13.78 -16.95 15.79
CA ASP A 138 12.68 -17.51 16.59
C ASP A 138 11.47 -18.02 15.78
N THR A 139 11.36 -17.57 14.53
CA THR A 139 10.22 -17.82 13.63
C THR A 139 10.63 -18.25 12.23
N LYS A 140 11.88 -18.00 11.79
CA LYS A 140 12.37 -18.17 10.40
C LYS A 140 13.79 -18.74 10.31
N PHE A 141 14.20 -19.55 11.29
CA PHE A 141 15.57 -20.10 11.34
C PHE A 141 15.94 -20.97 10.12
N GLU A 142 15.03 -21.84 9.67
CA GLU A 142 15.32 -22.75 8.55
C GLU A 142 15.53 -21.98 7.25
N GLU A 143 14.72 -20.94 7.01
CA GLU A 143 14.77 -20.09 5.84
C GLU A 143 15.99 -19.17 5.85
N LEU A 144 16.34 -18.63 7.02
CA LEU A 144 17.53 -17.82 7.25
C LEU A 144 18.82 -18.64 7.05
N LEU A 145 18.86 -19.86 7.59
CA LEU A 145 19.96 -20.79 7.39
C LEU A 145 20.09 -21.24 5.93
N PHE A 146 18.97 -21.48 5.25
CA PHE A 146 18.97 -21.81 3.82
C PHE A 146 19.50 -20.66 2.97
N LEU A 147 19.03 -19.42 3.21
CA LEU A 147 19.50 -18.23 2.51
C LEU A 147 21.02 -18.03 2.70
N ALA A 148 21.52 -18.13 3.93
CA ALA A 148 22.94 -17.99 4.23
C ALA A 148 23.80 -19.10 3.59
N ALA A 149 23.33 -20.34 3.59
CA ALA A 149 24.02 -21.45 2.93
C ALA A 149 24.10 -21.27 1.41
N GLN A 150 23.01 -20.83 0.77
CA GLN A 150 22.98 -20.54 -0.66
C GLN A 150 23.88 -19.35 -1.02
N LEU A 151 23.87 -18.28 -0.20
CA LEU A 151 24.76 -17.12 -0.41
C LEU A 151 26.24 -17.51 -0.28
N ARG A 152 26.60 -18.28 0.75
CA ARG A 152 27.97 -18.80 0.93
C ARG A 152 28.40 -19.64 -0.28
N SER A 153 27.51 -20.49 -0.81
CA SER A 153 27.78 -21.29 -2.00
C SER A 153 27.94 -20.44 -3.27
N ALA A 154 27.11 -19.40 -3.44
CA ALA A 154 27.16 -18.53 -4.60
C ALA A 154 28.45 -17.67 -4.62
N LEU A 155 28.83 -17.09 -3.49
CA LEU A 155 30.08 -16.33 -3.35
C LEU A 155 31.32 -17.21 -3.59
N ALA A 156 31.33 -18.44 -3.07
CA ALA A 156 32.44 -19.38 -3.30
C ALA A 156 32.55 -19.82 -4.77
N ALA A 157 31.43 -19.92 -5.50
CA ALA A 157 31.42 -20.27 -6.92
C ALA A 157 31.96 -19.15 -7.84
N SER A 158 32.01 -17.89 -7.37
CA SER A 158 32.45 -16.74 -8.16
C SER A 158 33.97 -16.54 -8.25
N GLY A 159 34.79 -17.43 -7.65
CA GLY A 159 36.24 -17.46 -7.88
C GLY A 159 37.06 -16.31 -7.25
N SER A 160 36.46 -15.49 -6.40
CA SER A 160 37.16 -14.40 -5.69
C SER A 160 38.16 -14.92 -4.66
N ASP A 161 39.45 -14.57 -4.81
CA ASP A 161 40.51 -14.79 -3.80
C ASP A 161 40.21 -14.06 -2.46
N SER A 162 39.36 -13.03 -2.48
CA SER A 162 38.88 -12.38 -1.25
C SER A 162 37.88 -13.27 -0.53
N LYS A 163 38.26 -13.77 0.66
CA LYS A 163 37.41 -14.56 1.56
C LYS A 163 36.29 -13.70 2.17
N VAL A 164 35.18 -13.56 1.46
CA VAL A 164 33.95 -12.98 2.02
C VAL A 164 33.28 -13.99 2.95
N GLN A 165 33.26 -13.68 4.24
CA GLN A 165 32.57 -14.46 5.26
C GLN A 165 31.06 -14.19 5.22
N VAL A 166 30.25 -15.24 5.35
CA VAL A 166 28.80 -15.12 5.55
C VAL A 166 28.49 -15.38 7.02
N SER A 167 27.79 -14.44 7.66
CA SER A 167 27.33 -14.56 9.05
C SER A 167 25.81 -14.37 9.12
N ILE A 168 25.14 -15.16 9.98
CA ILE A 168 23.73 -14.99 10.30
C ILE A 168 23.60 -14.03 11.48
N VAL A 169 22.67 -13.07 11.38
CA VAL A 169 22.30 -12.12 12.43
C VAL A 169 20.86 -12.39 12.85
N ASP A 170 20.69 -12.76 14.10
CA ASP A 170 19.39 -12.93 14.72
C ASP A 170 18.87 -11.59 15.26
N VAL A 171 17.66 -11.22 14.83
CA VAL A 171 16.90 -10.05 15.29
C VAL A 171 15.55 -10.44 15.91
N SER A 172 15.45 -11.67 16.43
CA SER A 172 14.28 -12.16 17.16
C SER A 172 13.86 -11.23 18.29
N THR A 173 12.56 -10.99 18.42
CA THR A 173 12.01 -10.21 19.53
C THR A 173 11.56 -11.08 20.70
N THR A 174 11.36 -12.39 20.51
CA THR A 174 11.04 -13.33 21.61
C THR A 174 12.29 -13.98 22.20
N GLU A 175 12.21 -14.47 23.45
CA GLU A 175 13.32 -15.14 24.15
C GLU A 175 13.61 -16.57 23.67
N LYS A 176 12.96 -17.04 22.59
CA LYS A 176 13.14 -18.41 22.09
C LYS A 176 14.53 -18.59 21.49
N THR A 177 15.45 -19.16 22.26
CA THR A 177 16.80 -19.49 21.80
C THR A 177 16.76 -20.64 20.79
N THR A 178 17.15 -20.38 19.55
CA THR A 178 17.44 -21.43 18.55
C THR A 178 18.78 -22.09 18.87
N ALA A 179 18.74 -23.11 19.74
CA ALA A 179 19.86 -24.00 19.96
C ALA A 179 19.89 -25.10 18.89
N ASN A 180 20.85 -25.05 17.95
CA ASN A 180 21.24 -26.19 17.11
C ASN A 180 22.54 -25.92 16.33
N ASP A 181 23.13 -27.00 15.81
CA ASP A 181 24.45 -27.07 15.16
C ASP A 181 24.60 -26.10 13.97
N PHE A 182 25.44 -25.06 14.14
CA PHE A 182 25.74 -24.08 13.09
C PHE A 182 26.79 -24.64 12.13
N LYS A 183 26.37 -25.11 10.96
CA LYS A 183 27.20 -25.77 9.92
C LYS A 183 28.23 -24.83 9.26
N ASP A 184 29.23 -24.43 10.04
CA ASP A 184 30.36 -23.57 9.65
C ASP A 184 29.95 -22.16 9.19
N ILE A 185 28.83 -21.64 9.71
CA ILE A 185 28.34 -20.27 9.50
C ILE A 185 28.32 -19.58 10.86
N ILE A 186 28.93 -18.40 10.98
CA ILE A 186 28.91 -17.63 12.24
C ILE A 186 27.47 -17.18 12.52
N PHE A 187 27.01 -17.37 13.75
CA PHE A 187 25.70 -16.92 14.21
C PHE A 187 25.87 -15.84 15.28
N ILE A 188 25.30 -14.66 15.02
CA ILE A 188 25.35 -13.48 15.88
C ILE A 188 23.97 -13.36 16.57
N PRO A 189 23.87 -13.64 17.89
CA PRO A 189 22.59 -13.70 18.58
C PRO A 189 22.00 -12.31 18.84
N ARG A 190 20.66 -12.22 18.98
CA ARG A 190 19.93 -10.97 19.30
C ARG A 190 20.54 -10.14 20.43
N ASN A 191 21.12 -10.77 21.44
CA ASN A 191 21.73 -10.08 22.59
C ASN A 191 22.96 -9.24 22.21
N THR A 192 23.72 -9.65 21.18
CA THR A 192 24.86 -8.88 20.65
C THR A 192 24.39 -7.65 19.85
N ILE A 193 23.21 -7.73 19.24
CA ILE A 193 22.59 -6.61 18.53
C ILE A 193 22.06 -5.59 19.53
N LEU A 194 21.31 -6.05 20.53
CA LEU A 194 20.77 -5.21 21.61
C LEU A 194 21.88 -4.48 22.40
N SER A 195 23.01 -5.13 22.69
CA SER A 195 24.12 -4.50 23.41
C SER A 195 24.87 -3.42 22.61
N CYS A 196 24.55 -3.24 21.33
CA CYS A 196 25.06 -2.12 20.53
C CYS A 196 24.21 -0.84 20.65
N HIS A 197 23.08 -0.88 21.36
CA HIS A 197 22.26 0.29 21.65
C HIS A 197 22.50 0.77 23.10
N LEU A 198 22.78 2.06 23.29
CA LEU A 198 23.14 2.62 24.60
C LEU A 198 21.95 2.60 25.57
N GLY A 199 22.19 2.15 26.80
CA GLY A 199 21.27 2.37 27.93
C GLY A 199 20.24 1.28 28.22
N VAL A 200 20.33 0.10 27.61
CA VAL A 200 19.47 -1.06 27.94
C VAL A 200 20.25 -2.06 28.77
N ASP A 201 19.92 -2.17 30.06
CA ASP A 201 20.35 -3.30 30.90
C ASP A 201 19.74 -4.61 30.37
N GLN A 202 20.47 -5.70 30.56
CA GLN A 202 20.32 -6.92 29.79
C GLN A 202 18.90 -7.56 29.83
N HIS A 203 18.37 -7.79 28.62
CA HIS A 203 17.45 -8.87 28.19
C HIS A 203 15.98 -8.54 27.85
N ASN A 204 15.32 -7.57 28.49
CA ASN A 204 13.87 -7.40 28.27
C ASN A 204 13.55 -6.39 27.13
N LEU A 205 12.93 -6.90 26.06
CA LEU A 205 12.18 -6.09 25.11
C LEU A 205 10.76 -5.85 25.63
N PRO A 206 10.04 -4.80 25.18
CA PRO A 206 8.63 -4.60 25.51
C PRO A 206 7.75 -5.79 25.09
N ASP A 207 6.72 -6.11 25.88
CA ASP A 207 5.71 -7.13 25.52
C ASP A 207 4.95 -6.76 24.23
N ASN A 208 4.83 -5.46 23.94
CA ASN A 208 4.26 -4.98 22.69
C ASN A 208 5.21 -5.27 21.52
N ARG A 209 4.81 -6.22 20.66
CA ARG A 209 5.55 -6.63 19.46
C ARG A 209 5.99 -5.46 18.57
N GLY A 210 5.18 -4.40 18.43
CA GLY A 210 5.52 -3.24 17.61
C GLY A 210 6.67 -2.42 18.19
N GLU A 211 6.63 -2.19 19.50
CA GLU A 211 7.69 -1.48 20.24
C GLU A 211 8.98 -2.30 20.29
N ALA A 212 8.87 -3.62 20.49
CA ALA A 212 10.00 -4.54 20.43
C ALA A 212 10.69 -4.56 19.06
N ILE A 213 9.92 -4.56 17.97
CA ILE A 213 10.44 -4.43 16.59
C ILE A 213 11.15 -3.08 16.41
N ALA A 214 10.56 -1.98 16.87
CA ALA A 214 11.16 -0.64 16.74
C ALA A 214 12.48 -0.50 17.50
N LEU A 215 12.57 -1.04 18.73
CA LEU A 215 13.80 -1.04 19.53
C LEU A 215 14.87 -1.92 18.89
N MET A 216 14.52 -3.14 18.48
CA MET A 216 15.45 -4.05 17.78
C MET A 216 15.95 -3.43 16.45
N SER A 217 15.11 -2.71 15.71
CA SER A 217 15.52 -1.99 14.51
C SER A 217 16.58 -0.91 14.82
N LYS A 218 16.41 -0.11 15.88
CA LYS A 218 17.40 0.89 16.32
C LYS A 218 18.72 0.25 16.79
N ALA A 219 18.64 -0.91 17.44
CA ALA A 219 19.81 -1.68 17.82
C ALA A 219 20.55 -2.23 16.58
N LEU A 220 19.82 -2.75 15.59
CA LEU A 220 20.37 -3.22 14.32
C LEU A 220 21.01 -2.07 13.52
N GLN A 221 20.38 -0.90 13.45
CA GLN A 221 20.96 0.33 12.86
C GLN A 221 22.34 0.65 13.47
N SER A 222 22.41 0.63 14.81
CA SER A 222 23.65 0.90 15.57
C SER A 222 24.73 -0.16 15.28
N PHE A 223 24.34 -1.43 15.20
CA PHE A 223 25.23 -2.56 14.90
C PHE A 223 25.79 -2.52 13.47
N LEU A 224 24.93 -2.34 12.46
CA LEU A 224 25.33 -2.28 11.05
C LEU A 224 26.25 -1.10 10.78
N LYS A 225 25.92 0.09 11.30
CA LYS A 225 26.77 1.27 11.17
C LYS A 225 28.17 1.01 11.71
N LYS A 226 28.28 0.43 12.92
CA LYS A 226 29.58 0.12 13.53
C LYS A 226 30.42 -0.89 12.73
N ARG A 227 29.79 -1.90 12.12
CA ARG A 227 30.45 -2.89 11.24
C ARG A 227 30.89 -2.28 9.90
N TYR A 228 30.10 -1.36 9.36
CA TYR A 228 30.44 -0.63 8.14
C TYR A 228 31.58 0.38 8.38
N ASP A 229 31.47 1.22 9.42
CA ASP A 229 32.51 2.18 9.81
C ASP A 229 33.87 1.51 10.09
N SER A 230 33.88 0.24 10.51
CA SER A 230 35.11 -0.55 10.72
C SER A 230 35.67 -1.21 9.45
N GLY A 231 35.05 -1.01 8.28
CA GLY A 231 35.44 -1.62 7.00
C GLY A 231 35.21 -3.14 6.90
N MET A 232 34.38 -3.71 7.77
CA MET A 232 34.13 -5.16 7.83
C MET A 232 32.93 -5.57 6.97
N LEU A 233 31.88 -4.75 6.94
CA LEU A 233 30.64 -5.05 6.25
C LEU A 233 30.71 -4.66 4.76
N VAL A 234 30.62 -5.64 3.87
CA VAL A 234 30.53 -5.40 2.41
C VAL A 234 29.08 -5.24 1.97
N GLY A 235 28.12 -5.88 2.65
CA GLY A 235 26.69 -5.76 2.37
C GLY A 235 25.83 -6.62 3.29
N ALA A 236 24.52 -6.41 3.29
CA ALA A 236 23.59 -7.21 4.08
C ALA A 236 22.31 -7.58 3.33
N VAL A 237 21.89 -8.84 3.51
CA VAL A 237 20.64 -9.41 3.00
C VAL A 237 19.75 -9.83 4.15
N GLY A 238 18.44 -9.63 4.04
CA GLY A 238 17.47 -10.08 5.03
C GLY A 238 16.30 -10.85 4.45
N LEU A 239 15.46 -11.40 5.32
CA LEU A 239 14.16 -11.94 4.94
C LEU A 239 13.11 -11.73 6.03
N GLY A 240 11.83 -11.56 5.64
CA GLY A 240 10.75 -11.45 6.60
C GLY A 240 9.37 -11.16 6.01
N GLY A 241 8.35 -11.33 6.85
CA GLY A 241 7.01 -10.79 6.57
C GLY A 241 6.97 -9.27 6.71
N SER A 242 5.77 -8.67 6.79
CA SER A 242 5.59 -7.23 7.01
C SER A 242 6.40 -6.69 8.20
N GLY A 243 6.26 -7.31 9.38
CA GLY A 243 7.00 -6.91 10.59
C GLY A 243 8.50 -7.13 10.52
N GLY A 244 8.97 -8.18 9.84
CA GLY A 244 10.42 -8.42 9.64
C GLY A 244 11.04 -7.43 8.64
N THR A 245 10.30 -7.10 7.58
CA THR A 245 10.69 -6.07 6.61
C THR A 245 10.75 -4.70 7.29
N ALA A 246 9.75 -4.35 8.11
CA ALA A 246 9.73 -3.12 8.90
C ALA A 246 10.87 -3.04 9.94
N LEU A 247 11.35 -4.17 10.47
CA LEU A 247 12.50 -4.22 11.38
C LEU A 247 13.82 -3.95 10.61
N ILE A 248 14.02 -4.68 9.51
CA ILE A 248 15.31 -4.76 8.79
C ILE A 248 15.53 -3.56 7.87
N ALA A 249 14.50 -3.10 7.15
CA ALA A 249 14.64 -2.04 6.13
C ALA A 249 15.21 -0.71 6.67
N PRO A 250 14.79 -0.20 7.85
CA PRO A 250 15.38 1.01 8.42
C PRO A 250 16.87 0.89 8.76
N ALA A 251 17.36 -0.33 9.01
CA ALA A 251 18.79 -0.56 9.26
C ALA A 251 19.61 -0.70 7.98
N LEU A 252 19.06 -1.36 6.96
CA LEU A 252 19.74 -1.53 5.67
C LEU A 252 19.88 -0.22 4.89
N ARG A 253 18.88 0.66 4.94
CA ARG A 253 18.90 1.96 4.24
C ARG A 253 19.83 3.01 4.84
N LEU A 254 20.36 2.78 6.05
CA LEU A 254 21.44 3.60 6.62
C LEU A 254 22.82 3.25 6.07
N LEU A 255 22.97 2.10 5.38
CA LEU A 255 24.20 1.78 4.67
C LEU A 255 24.31 2.67 3.42
N PRO A 256 25.48 3.25 3.11
CA PRO A 256 25.63 4.14 1.96
C PRO A 256 25.15 3.55 0.64
N LEU A 257 24.75 4.43 -0.29
CA LEU A 257 24.34 4.04 -1.62
C LEU A 257 25.44 3.24 -2.34
N GLY A 258 25.05 2.19 -3.06
CA GLY A 258 25.95 1.24 -3.69
C GLY A 258 26.28 0.02 -2.82
N VAL A 259 26.25 0.12 -1.49
CA VAL A 259 26.42 -1.06 -0.61
C VAL A 259 25.26 -2.04 -0.82
N PRO A 260 25.48 -3.32 -1.17
CA PRO A 260 24.42 -4.27 -1.45
C PRO A 260 23.48 -4.44 -0.25
N LYS A 261 22.20 -4.15 -0.49
CA LYS A 261 21.14 -4.15 0.51
C LYS A 261 19.87 -4.76 -0.09
N LEU A 262 19.46 -5.93 0.40
CA LEU A 262 18.34 -6.71 -0.16
C LEU A 262 17.47 -7.33 0.94
N ILE A 263 16.15 -7.36 0.78
CA ILE A 263 15.24 -8.11 1.65
C ILE A 263 14.33 -9.00 0.82
N VAL A 264 14.29 -10.30 1.12
CA VAL A 264 13.23 -11.19 0.62
C VAL A 264 11.98 -10.96 1.47
N SER A 265 10.98 -10.30 0.90
CA SER A 265 9.84 -9.75 1.62
C SER A 265 8.51 -10.25 1.09
N THR A 266 7.60 -10.58 2.00
CA THR A 266 6.19 -10.89 1.67
C THR A 266 5.39 -9.65 1.25
N VAL A 267 5.93 -8.44 1.47
CA VAL A 267 5.27 -7.16 1.17
C VAL A 267 6.02 -6.32 0.13
N ALA A 268 6.91 -6.95 -0.65
CA ALA A 268 7.58 -6.28 -1.78
C ALA A 268 6.61 -5.83 -2.90
N SER A 269 5.48 -6.52 -3.05
CA SER A 269 4.42 -6.18 -4.00
C SER A 269 3.29 -5.41 -3.30
N GLY A 270 3.52 -4.12 -3.02
CA GLY A 270 2.58 -3.27 -2.29
C GLY A 270 3.11 -1.84 -2.13
N HIS A 271 2.68 -1.14 -1.07
CA HIS A 271 3.22 0.18 -0.74
C HIS A 271 4.59 0.05 -0.05
N THR A 272 5.67 0.22 -0.84
CA THR A 272 7.06 -0.03 -0.41
C THR A 272 7.83 1.21 0.05
N THR A 273 7.28 2.41 -0.18
CA THR A 273 7.90 3.70 0.20
C THR A 273 8.39 3.75 1.65
N PRO A 274 7.67 3.26 2.68
CA PRO A 274 8.12 3.31 4.07
C PRO A 274 9.33 2.40 4.37
N TYR A 275 9.61 1.43 3.50
CA TYR A 275 10.74 0.52 3.63
C TYR A 275 11.97 1.06 2.88
N VAL A 276 11.81 1.36 1.59
CA VAL A 276 12.91 1.75 0.68
C VAL A 276 13.30 3.22 0.85
N GLU A 277 12.33 4.10 1.07
CA GLU A 277 12.47 5.57 1.03
C GLU A 277 13.27 6.03 -0.20
N THR A 278 14.41 6.68 0.02
CA THR A 278 15.32 7.27 -0.98
C THR A 278 16.52 6.38 -1.30
N SER A 279 16.59 5.18 -0.73
CA SER A 279 17.73 4.27 -0.85
C SER A 279 17.63 3.30 -2.03
N ASP A 280 18.76 2.70 -2.36
CA ASP A 280 18.94 1.56 -3.28
C ASP A 280 18.53 0.20 -2.66
N LEU A 281 17.62 0.19 -1.67
CA LEU A 281 17.14 -1.04 -1.03
C LEU A 281 16.27 -1.89 -1.97
N VAL A 282 16.77 -3.09 -2.30
CA VAL A 282 16.05 -4.05 -3.14
C VAL A 282 15.08 -4.90 -2.30
N LEU A 283 13.79 -4.87 -2.62
CA LEU A 283 12.81 -5.81 -2.06
C LEU A 283 12.52 -6.93 -3.08
N PHE A 284 12.98 -8.14 -2.78
CA PHE A 284 12.68 -9.35 -3.56
C PHE A 284 11.33 -9.92 -3.10
N PRO A 285 10.31 -10.06 -3.96
CA PRO A 285 9.05 -10.69 -3.58
C PRO A 285 9.26 -12.15 -3.19
N SER A 286 8.78 -12.55 -2.00
CA SER A 286 8.84 -13.95 -1.54
C SER A 286 7.90 -14.90 -2.30
N VAL A 287 6.94 -14.34 -3.07
CA VAL A 287 5.85 -15.00 -3.82
C VAL A 287 4.82 -15.73 -2.94
N VAL A 288 5.28 -16.56 -2.01
CA VAL A 288 4.48 -17.17 -0.95
C VAL A 288 4.90 -16.61 0.41
N ASP A 289 4.13 -16.86 1.47
CA ASP A 289 4.59 -16.51 2.82
C ASP A 289 5.87 -17.27 3.17
N ILE A 290 6.73 -16.63 3.97
CA ILE A 290 8.00 -17.19 4.42
C ILE A 290 7.69 -18.07 5.64
N CYS A 291 7.29 -19.30 5.35
CA CYS A 291 6.96 -20.35 6.31
C CYS A 291 7.51 -21.69 5.80
N GLY A 292 8.75 -21.99 6.22
CA GLY A 292 9.48 -23.22 5.88
C GLY A 292 10.05 -23.26 4.46
N ILE A 293 10.96 -24.22 4.24
CA ILE A 293 11.54 -24.50 2.92
C ILE A 293 10.65 -25.46 2.12
N ASN A 294 9.97 -24.91 1.12
CA ASN A 294 9.13 -25.61 0.16
C ASN A 294 9.68 -25.45 -1.27
N SER A 295 8.98 -25.99 -2.28
CA SER A 295 9.41 -25.92 -3.68
C SER A 295 9.53 -24.49 -4.22
N VAL A 296 8.67 -23.57 -3.78
CA VAL A 296 8.68 -22.16 -4.20
C VAL A 296 9.74 -21.38 -3.42
N SER A 297 9.73 -21.44 -2.08
CA SER A 297 10.67 -20.66 -1.26
C SER A 297 12.13 -21.08 -1.51
N ARG A 298 12.40 -22.35 -1.84
CA ARG A 298 13.73 -22.82 -2.30
C ARG A 298 14.22 -22.08 -3.54
N VAL A 299 13.37 -21.87 -4.54
CA VAL A 299 13.73 -21.16 -5.79
C VAL A 299 13.94 -19.68 -5.50
N ILE A 300 13.00 -19.04 -4.80
CA ILE A 300 13.05 -17.60 -4.54
C ILE A 300 14.25 -17.22 -3.65
N LEU A 301 14.50 -17.95 -2.57
CA LEU A 301 15.66 -17.70 -1.70
C LEU A 301 17.00 -17.98 -2.40
N SER A 302 17.06 -18.99 -3.29
CA SER A 302 18.26 -19.23 -4.10
C SER A 302 18.52 -18.12 -5.11
N ASN A 303 17.47 -17.62 -5.78
CA ASN A 303 17.59 -16.50 -6.72
C ASN A 303 18.02 -15.21 -6.01
N ALA A 304 17.44 -14.92 -4.84
CA ALA A 304 17.84 -13.77 -4.03
C ALA A 304 19.29 -13.87 -3.53
N ALA A 305 19.72 -15.05 -3.07
CA ALA A 305 21.11 -15.31 -2.68
C ALA A 305 22.10 -15.13 -3.85
N ALA A 306 21.77 -15.65 -5.03
CA ALA A 306 22.61 -15.52 -6.23
C ALA A 306 22.68 -14.08 -6.75
N ALA A 307 21.56 -13.36 -6.77
CA ALA A 307 21.53 -11.94 -7.13
C ALA A 307 22.38 -11.11 -6.16
N PHE A 308 22.22 -11.33 -4.85
CA PHE A 308 23.01 -10.64 -3.82
C PHE A 308 24.51 -10.97 -3.91
N ALA A 309 24.88 -12.23 -4.17
CA ALA A 309 26.26 -12.63 -4.42
C ALA A 309 26.86 -11.90 -5.63
N GLY A 310 26.09 -11.75 -6.72
CA GLY A 310 26.49 -11.00 -7.90
C GLY A 310 26.74 -9.52 -7.61
N MET A 311 25.88 -8.88 -6.81
CA MET A 311 26.08 -7.48 -6.37
C MET A 311 27.37 -7.32 -5.57
N VAL A 312 27.61 -8.21 -4.60
CA VAL A 312 28.83 -8.22 -3.77
C VAL A 312 30.08 -8.45 -4.63
N HIS A 313 30.04 -9.43 -5.53
CA HIS A 313 31.15 -9.71 -6.44
C HIS A 313 31.48 -8.53 -7.36
N GLY A 314 30.45 -7.87 -7.93
CA GLY A 314 30.64 -6.72 -8.82
C GLY A 314 31.40 -5.57 -8.15
N ILE A 315 31.08 -5.25 -6.90
CA ILE A 315 31.74 -4.18 -6.13
C ILE A 315 33.17 -4.55 -5.76
N LEU A 316 33.40 -5.79 -5.30
CA LEU A 316 34.75 -6.27 -4.97
C LEU A 316 35.65 -6.32 -6.21
N SER A 317 35.09 -6.66 -7.37
CA SER A 317 35.82 -6.65 -8.65
C SER A 317 36.16 -5.22 -9.09
N ALA A 318 35.17 -4.31 -9.09
CA ALA A 318 35.35 -2.91 -9.46
C ALA A 318 36.38 -2.18 -8.59
N SER A 319 36.51 -2.57 -7.31
CA SER A 319 37.49 -1.97 -6.39
C SER A 319 38.96 -2.24 -6.75
N ASN A 320 39.24 -3.12 -7.72
CA ASN A 320 40.58 -3.44 -8.22
C ASN A 320 40.94 -2.72 -9.53
N GLU A 321 39.99 -2.06 -10.22
CA GLU A 321 40.31 -1.28 -11.42
C GLU A 321 40.68 0.15 -11.03
N SER A 322 41.87 0.59 -11.46
CA SER A 322 42.33 1.96 -11.25
C SER A 322 41.61 2.90 -12.22
N ASP A 323 40.55 3.55 -11.75
CA ASP A 323 39.76 4.45 -12.58
C ASP A 323 40.55 5.75 -12.88
N GLU A 324 41.19 5.80 -14.05
CA GLU A 324 41.88 7.00 -14.56
C GLU A 324 40.90 8.06 -15.10
N THR A 325 39.58 7.84 -15.00
CA THR A 325 38.61 8.88 -15.38
C THR A 325 38.52 9.96 -14.30
N SER A 326 38.78 11.21 -14.70
CA SER A 326 38.65 12.36 -13.79
C SER A 326 37.18 12.57 -13.45
N THR A 327 36.78 12.20 -12.23
CA THR A 327 35.42 12.44 -11.72
C THR A 327 35.10 13.92 -11.78
N LYS A 328 34.03 14.26 -12.51
CA LYS A 328 33.54 15.63 -12.58
C LYS A 328 32.93 16.02 -11.23
N PRO A 329 33.06 17.28 -10.79
CA PRO A 329 32.30 17.78 -9.65
C PRO A 329 30.80 17.77 -9.99
N THR A 330 30.02 17.12 -9.14
CA THR A 330 28.57 16.90 -9.30
C THR A 330 27.77 17.90 -8.48
N VAL A 331 26.81 18.55 -9.15
CA VAL A 331 25.92 19.55 -8.57
C VAL A 331 24.49 19.03 -8.48
N GLY A 332 23.90 19.07 -7.29
CA GLY A 332 22.48 18.79 -7.07
C GLY A 332 21.61 20.00 -7.37
N ILE A 333 20.51 19.83 -8.11
CA ILE A 333 19.61 20.91 -8.51
C ILE A 333 18.15 20.52 -8.23
N THR A 334 17.41 21.33 -7.47
CA THR A 334 15.97 21.10 -7.19
C THR A 334 15.07 21.76 -8.24
N MET A 335 14.01 21.05 -8.65
CA MET A 335 13.17 21.40 -9.79
C MET A 335 11.70 21.13 -9.52
N PHE A 336 10.82 21.95 -10.10
CA PHE A 336 9.40 21.66 -10.27
C PHE A 336 8.96 22.03 -11.69
N GLY A 337 7.81 21.51 -12.16
CA GLY A 337 7.33 21.79 -13.52
C GLY A 337 7.26 23.28 -13.89
N VAL A 338 6.98 24.13 -12.89
CA VAL A 338 6.90 25.59 -12.98
C VAL A 338 8.24 26.33 -12.89
N THR A 339 9.34 25.65 -12.54
CA THR A 339 10.72 26.19 -12.49
C THR A 339 11.65 25.49 -13.50
N THR A 340 11.13 24.53 -14.28
CA THR A 340 11.85 23.82 -15.35
C THR A 340 12.63 24.73 -16.33
N PRO A 341 12.11 25.89 -16.78
CA PRO A 341 12.89 26.79 -17.64
C PRO A 341 14.19 27.29 -16.98
N CYS A 342 14.10 27.72 -15.72
CA CYS A 342 15.26 28.10 -14.92
C CYS A 342 16.25 26.93 -14.77
N VAL A 343 15.75 25.78 -14.32
CA VAL A 343 16.58 24.60 -14.04
C VAL A 343 17.29 24.07 -15.28
N ASN A 344 16.62 24.03 -16.44
CA ASN A 344 17.25 23.61 -17.69
C ASN A 344 18.36 24.58 -18.11
N ALA A 345 18.15 25.88 -18.00
CA ALA A 345 19.19 26.88 -18.30
C ALA A 345 20.39 26.79 -17.33
N VAL A 346 20.14 26.60 -16.03
CA VAL A 346 21.18 26.34 -15.01
C VAL A 346 21.96 25.07 -15.33
N LYS A 347 21.27 23.96 -15.59
CA LYS A 347 21.85 22.67 -15.98
C LYS A 347 22.72 22.79 -17.22
N ASP A 348 22.19 23.36 -18.29
CA ASP A 348 22.88 23.46 -19.57
C ASP A 348 24.10 24.38 -19.49
N ARG A 349 24.11 25.34 -18.57
CA ARG A 349 25.31 26.13 -18.26
C ARG A 349 26.32 25.33 -17.44
N LEU A 350 25.93 24.72 -16.32
CA LEU A 350 26.85 23.92 -15.48
C LEU A 350 27.56 22.81 -16.27
N ASN A 351 26.85 22.13 -17.17
CA ASN A 351 27.43 21.13 -18.05
C ASN A 351 28.50 21.70 -19.03
N LYS A 352 28.36 22.97 -19.46
CA LYS A 352 29.37 23.67 -20.28
C LYS A 352 30.57 24.12 -19.45
N GLU A 353 30.35 24.46 -18.18
CA GLU A 353 31.40 24.80 -17.20
C GLU A 353 32.11 23.55 -16.65
N GLY A 354 31.76 22.34 -17.14
CA GLY A 354 32.47 21.08 -16.84
C GLY A 354 31.91 20.25 -15.68
N TYR A 355 30.85 20.70 -15.03
CA TYR A 355 30.20 19.99 -13.92
C TYR A 355 29.31 18.84 -14.43
N GLU A 356 29.06 17.86 -13.56
CA GLU A 356 27.95 16.92 -13.70
C GLU A 356 26.73 17.45 -12.93
N THR A 357 25.51 17.14 -13.37
CA THR A 357 24.28 17.68 -12.78
C THR A 357 23.27 16.58 -12.48
N LEU A 358 22.83 16.49 -11.22
CA LEU A 358 21.72 15.64 -10.79
C LEU A 358 20.50 16.51 -10.47
N VAL A 359 19.38 16.28 -11.17
CA VAL A 359 18.15 17.07 -11.03
C VAL A 359 17.12 16.30 -10.21
N PHE A 360 16.61 16.92 -9.16
CA PHE A 360 15.67 16.34 -8.21
C PHE A 360 14.31 17.03 -8.29
N HIS A 361 13.24 16.27 -8.50
CA HIS A 361 11.89 16.80 -8.50
C HIS A 361 11.46 17.07 -7.05
N ALA A 362 11.23 18.34 -6.71
CA ALA A 362 10.95 18.84 -5.36
C ALA A 362 9.56 18.37 -4.86
N THR A 363 9.49 17.12 -4.43
CA THR A 363 8.28 16.36 -4.09
C THR A 363 8.33 15.81 -2.66
N GLY A 364 9.18 16.41 -1.81
CA GLY A 364 9.52 15.96 -0.46
C GLY A 364 10.59 14.87 -0.49
N VAL A 365 10.34 13.79 -1.24
CA VAL A 365 11.31 12.70 -1.44
C VAL A 365 12.51 13.12 -2.30
N GLY A 366 12.34 14.10 -3.20
CA GLY A 366 13.42 14.58 -4.08
C GLY A 366 14.49 15.37 -3.32
N GLY A 367 14.10 16.34 -2.49
CA GLY A 367 15.04 17.06 -1.63
C GLY A 367 15.75 16.12 -0.65
N LYS A 368 15.03 15.14 -0.09
CA LYS A 368 15.63 14.11 0.78
C LYS A 368 16.67 13.26 0.04
N ALA A 369 16.37 12.79 -1.17
CA ALA A 369 17.30 12.01 -1.98
C ALA A 369 18.57 12.80 -2.36
N MET A 370 18.42 14.10 -2.68
CA MET A 370 19.55 14.99 -2.90
C MET A 370 20.43 15.10 -1.65
N GLU A 371 19.83 15.28 -0.47
CA GLU A 371 20.57 15.37 0.79
C GLU A 371 21.25 14.06 1.18
N ASP A 372 20.63 12.90 0.93
CA ASP A 372 21.28 11.60 1.18
C ASP A 372 22.50 11.40 0.28
N LEU A 373 22.46 11.87 -0.97
CA LEU A 373 23.60 11.88 -1.88
C LEU A 373 24.69 12.90 -1.46
N VAL A 374 24.32 14.02 -0.84
CA VAL A 374 25.27 14.94 -0.18
C VAL A 374 25.93 14.27 1.02
N ARG A 375 25.17 13.61 1.91
CA ARG A 375 25.70 12.83 3.05
C ARG A 375 26.62 11.70 2.58
N GLY A 376 26.33 11.09 1.43
CA GLY A 376 27.16 10.08 0.78
C GLY A 376 28.38 10.61 0.04
N GLY A 377 28.55 11.93 -0.08
CA GLY A 377 29.66 12.56 -0.80
C GLY A 377 29.55 12.52 -2.34
N PHE A 378 28.44 12.05 -2.90
CA PHE A 378 28.20 11.99 -4.34
C PHE A 378 27.91 13.35 -4.98
N ILE A 379 27.47 14.33 -4.18
CA ILE A 379 27.19 15.71 -4.60
C ILE A 379 28.14 16.65 -3.84
N GLN A 380 28.91 17.46 -4.57
CA GLN A 380 29.92 18.37 -3.99
C GLN A 380 29.49 19.84 -4.01
N GLY A 381 28.30 20.16 -4.53
CA GLY A 381 27.68 21.48 -4.45
C GLY A 381 26.18 21.42 -4.75
N VAL A 382 25.41 22.39 -4.27
CA VAL A 382 23.95 22.42 -4.46
C VAL A 382 23.47 23.77 -4.99
N LEU A 383 22.59 23.70 -5.99
CA LEU A 383 21.77 24.78 -6.52
C LEU A 383 20.30 24.49 -6.19
N ASP A 384 19.89 24.84 -4.97
CA ASP A 384 18.53 24.60 -4.48
C ASP A 384 17.58 25.69 -5.01
N VAL A 385 17.29 25.60 -6.32
CA VAL A 385 16.47 26.58 -7.05
C VAL A 385 15.01 26.53 -6.60
N THR A 386 14.52 25.34 -6.24
CA THR A 386 13.10 25.06 -5.99
C THR A 386 12.88 24.53 -4.57
N THR A 387 12.53 25.42 -3.65
CA THR A 387 12.39 25.13 -2.21
C THR A 387 10.93 24.90 -1.76
N THR A 388 10.02 24.66 -2.71
CA THR A 388 8.56 24.40 -2.49
C THR A 388 8.21 23.38 -1.41
N GLU A 389 9.08 22.38 -1.15
CA GLU A 389 8.87 21.36 -0.12
C GLU A 389 8.72 21.97 1.30
N VAL A 390 9.28 23.16 1.52
CA VAL A 390 9.14 23.96 2.75
C VAL A 390 7.72 24.53 2.91
N ALA A 391 7.07 24.90 1.81
CA ALA A 391 5.69 25.38 1.85
C ALA A 391 4.74 24.25 2.27
N ASP A 392 4.89 23.07 1.64
CA ASP A 392 4.17 21.86 2.02
C ASP A 392 4.43 21.46 3.48
N HIS A 393 5.68 21.50 3.95
CA HIS A 393 6.02 21.19 5.35
C HIS A 393 5.31 22.10 6.35
N ILE A 394 5.23 23.41 6.08
CA ILE A 394 4.70 24.41 7.01
C ILE A 394 3.17 24.51 6.98
N VAL A 395 2.55 24.18 5.84
CA VAL A 395 1.09 24.30 5.65
C VAL A 395 0.36 22.94 5.73
N GLY A 396 1.07 21.83 5.52
CA GLY A 396 0.51 20.47 5.55
C GLY A 396 0.14 19.92 4.17
N GLY A 397 0.98 20.18 3.16
CA GLY A 397 0.86 19.60 1.82
C GLY A 397 1.42 18.17 1.72
N ILE A 398 1.19 17.52 0.58
CA ILE A 398 1.52 16.10 0.35
C ILE A 398 2.96 15.85 -0.15
N MET A 399 3.68 16.91 -0.52
CA MET A 399 5.06 16.91 -1.02
C MET A 399 6.03 17.61 -0.03
N ALA A 400 5.73 17.51 1.26
CA ALA A 400 6.49 18.12 2.34
C ALA A 400 7.90 17.55 2.49
N CYS A 401 8.87 18.40 2.80
CA CYS A 401 10.11 17.96 3.42
C CYS A 401 9.88 17.63 4.92
N ASP A 402 10.89 17.06 5.57
CA ASP A 402 10.93 16.95 7.03
C ASP A 402 11.64 18.16 7.67
N GLU A 403 11.66 18.19 9.01
CA GLU A 403 12.30 19.26 9.79
C GLU A 403 13.82 19.35 9.56
N THR A 404 14.47 18.36 8.94
CA THR A 404 15.93 18.31 8.71
C THR A 404 16.37 18.93 7.40
N ARG A 405 15.44 19.45 6.58
CA ARG A 405 15.75 20.09 5.29
C ARG A 405 16.87 21.14 5.44
N PHE A 406 17.81 21.09 4.49
CA PHE A 406 19.08 21.82 4.40
C PHE A 406 20.19 21.38 5.36
N ASP A 407 19.93 20.59 6.41
CA ASP A 407 20.94 20.25 7.41
C ASP A 407 22.12 19.47 6.80
N ALA A 408 21.86 18.48 5.92
CA ALA A 408 22.94 17.72 5.26
C ALA A 408 23.94 18.61 4.50
N ILE A 409 23.44 19.64 3.82
CA ILE A 409 24.22 20.55 2.99
C ILE A 409 25.13 21.39 3.89
N ILE A 410 24.57 21.87 5.00
CA ILE A 410 25.26 22.65 6.04
C ILE A 410 26.31 21.81 6.78
N GLU A 411 25.98 20.57 7.15
CA GLU A 411 26.85 19.65 7.88
C GLU A 411 28.05 19.19 7.05
N ASN A 412 27.84 18.88 5.76
CA ASN A 412 28.90 18.52 4.83
C ASN A 412 29.68 19.72 4.28
N LYS A 413 29.24 20.94 4.62
CA LYS A 413 29.91 22.22 4.30
C LYS A 413 30.18 22.46 2.81
N ILE A 414 29.34 21.91 1.95
CA ILE A 414 29.44 22.13 0.50
C ILE A 414 28.92 23.53 0.11
N PRO A 415 29.31 24.07 -1.05
CA PRO A 415 28.78 25.33 -1.59
C PRO A 415 27.27 25.20 -1.86
N LEU A 416 26.50 26.20 -1.42
CA LEU A 416 25.05 26.25 -1.57
C LEU A 416 24.60 27.57 -2.19
N VAL A 417 24.03 27.52 -3.39
CA VAL A 417 23.17 28.60 -3.89
C VAL A 417 21.71 28.19 -3.68
N LEU A 418 20.95 29.02 -2.97
CA LEU A 418 19.54 28.76 -2.65
C LEU A 418 18.65 29.82 -3.29
N SER A 419 17.48 29.40 -3.77
CA SER A 419 16.42 30.30 -4.22
C SER A 419 15.05 29.90 -3.66
N VAL A 420 14.01 30.56 -4.15
CA VAL A 420 12.64 30.55 -3.62
C VAL A 420 11.64 29.92 -4.58
N GLY A 421 12.11 29.11 -5.53
CA GLY A 421 11.30 28.59 -6.62
C GLY A 421 10.13 27.74 -6.12
N ALA A 422 8.96 28.03 -6.68
CA ALA A 422 7.69 27.40 -6.36
C ALA A 422 7.20 27.57 -4.90
N LEU A 423 7.79 28.44 -4.06
CA LEU A 423 7.23 28.75 -2.72
C LEU A 423 5.85 29.46 -2.77
N ASP A 424 5.34 29.80 -3.96
CA ASP A 424 3.98 30.27 -4.20
C ASP A 424 2.92 29.16 -4.10
N MET A 425 3.29 27.87 -4.06
CA MET A 425 2.34 26.75 -3.98
C MET A 425 2.55 25.81 -2.80
N VAL A 426 1.44 25.26 -2.31
CA VAL A 426 1.36 24.07 -1.47
C VAL A 426 0.65 22.98 -2.26
N ASN A 427 1.18 21.77 -2.26
CA ASN A 427 0.71 20.70 -3.11
C ASN A 427 -0.28 19.80 -2.36
N PHE A 428 -1.40 19.50 -3.02
CA PHE A 428 -2.40 18.52 -2.59
C PHE A 428 -2.68 17.54 -3.74
N GLY A 429 -3.45 16.48 -3.44
CA GLY A 429 -3.89 15.53 -4.44
C GLY A 429 -4.98 16.08 -5.35
N ALA A 430 -5.91 15.20 -5.77
CA ALA A 430 -7.15 15.61 -6.41
C ALA A 430 -7.89 16.68 -5.59
N ARG A 431 -8.63 17.58 -6.23
CA ARG A 431 -9.22 18.78 -5.58
C ARG A 431 -10.07 18.46 -4.35
N ASP A 432 -10.74 17.30 -4.35
CA ASP A 432 -11.58 16.80 -3.26
C ASP A 432 -10.80 16.21 -2.08
N THR A 433 -9.49 15.98 -2.24
CA THR A 433 -8.58 15.57 -1.15
C THR A 433 -8.02 16.75 -0.36
N ILE A 434 -8.24 17.99 -0.82
CA ILE A 434 -7.80 19.20 -0.13
C ILE A 434 -8.55 19.29 1.22
N PRO A 435 -7.85 19.42 2.36
CA PRO A 435 -8.50 19.57 3.66
C PRO A 435 -9.51 20.72 3.70
N LEU A 436 -10.66 20.51 4.34
CA LEU A 436 -11.76 21.49 4.38
C LEU A 436 -11.34 22.90 4.88
N ALA A 437 -10.33 22.98 5.76
CA ALA A 437 -9.77 24.24 6.25
C ALA A 437 -9.11 25.09 5.14
N PHE A 438 -8.87 24.52 3.96
CA PHE A 438 -8.27 25.16 2.79
C PHE A 438 -9.23 25.27 1.58
N ALA A 439 -10.50 24.87 1.72
CA ALA A 439 -11.45 24.81 0.61
C ALA A 439 -11.68 26.17 -0.09
N ASP A 440 -11.64 27.28 0.67
CA ASP A 440 -11.86 28.65 0.18
C ASP A 440 -10.58 29.34 -0.33
N ARG A 441 -9.45 28.63 -0.39
CA ARG A 441 -8.17 29.17 -0.86
C ARG A 441 -8.12 29.25 -2.39
N ASN A 442 -7.21 30.06 -2.93
CA ASN A 442 -6.95 30.08 -4.37
C ASN A 442 -6.29 28.75 -4.78
N ILE A 443 -7.07 27.85 -5.37
CA ILE A 443 -6.65 26.52 -5.83
C ILE A 443 -6.54 26.49 -7.36
N HIS A 444 -5.34 26.18 -7.87
CA HIS A 444 -5.11 25.84 -9.26
C HIS A 444 -5.06 24.32 -9.42
N VAL A 445 -6.01 23.74 -10.14
CA VAL A 445 -6.01 22.30 -10.45
C VAL A 445 -5.03 22.06 -11.59
N HIS A 446 -3.86 21.48 -11.28
CA HIS A 446 -2.82 21.23 -12.27
C HIS A 446 -3.15 20.02 -13.14
N ASN A 447 -3.70 18.96 -12.54
CA ASN A 447 -4.32 17.82 -13.21
C ASN A 447 -5.30 17.12 -12.25
N GLU A 448 -5.95 16.04 -12.69
CA GLU A 448 -6.94 15.29 -11.88
C GLU A 448 -6.38 14.75 -10.55
N GLN A 449 -5.06 14.52 -10.45
CA GLN A 449 -4.40 13.94 -9.28
C GLN A 449 -3.62 14.97 -8.45
N VAL A 450 -3.44 16.20 -8.93
CA VAL A 450 -2.61 17.23 -8.28
C VAL A 450 -3.28 18.60 -8.35
N SER A 451 -3.50 19.17 -7.18
CA SER A 451 -4.00 20.53 -6.99
C SER A 451 -2.98 21.37 -6.24
N LEU A 452 -2.73 22.58 -6.71
CA LEU A 452 -1.83 23.54 -6.12
C LEU A 452 -2.67 24.57 -5.35
N MET A 453 -2.26 24.95 -4.15
CA MET A 453 -2.87 26.02 -3.35
C MET A 453 -1.92 27.21 -3.26
N ARG A 454 -2.39 28.43 -3.61
CA ARG A 454 -1.56 29.64 -3.51
C ARG A 454 -1.24 29.96 -2.07
N THR A 455 0.04 30.09 -1.76
CA THR A 455 0.54 30.52 -0.45
C THR A 455 0.29 32.01 -0.23
N THR A 456 -0.04 32.35 1.01
CA THR A 456 -0.36 33.72 1.47
C THR A 456 0.87 34.46 1.98
N VAL A 457 0.76 35.77 2.10
CA VAL A 457 1.74 36.67 2.74
C VAL A 457 2.23 36.12 4.11
N GLU A 458 1.30 35.70 4.98
CA GLU A 458 1.65 35.20 6.33
C GLU A 458 2.31 33.82 6.33
N GLU A 459 2.01 32.96 5.35
CA GLU A 459 2.71 31.68 5.18
C GLU A 459 4.12 31.92 4.63
N ASN A 460 4.29 32.84 3.68
CA ASN A 460 5.59 33.22 3.15
C ASN A 460 6.55 33.78 4.23
N LYS A 461 6.03 34.52 5.23
CA LYS A 461 6.81 34.91 6.42
C LYS A 461 7.31 33.70 7.23
N LYS A 462 6.52 32.62 7.33
CA LYS A 462 6.94 31.38 8.01
C LYS A 462 8.00 30.63 7.20
N PHE A 463 7.85 30.57 5.87
CA PHE A 463 8.84 29.95 4.98
C PHE A 463 10.20 30.66 5.09
N ALA A 464 10.18 32.00 5.06
CA ALA A 464 11.36 32.82 5.25
C ALA A 464 12.08 32.55 6.58
N ARG A 465 11.32 32.40 7.68
CA ARG A 465 11.88 32.05 9.01
C ARG A 465 12.50 30.66 9.02
N PHE A 466 11.82 29.63 8.53
CA PHE A 466 12.36 28.27 8.48
C PHE A 466 13.68 28.21 7.68
N ILE A 467 13.71 28.82 6.50
CA ILE A 467 14.92 28.89 5.67
C ILE A 467 16.01 29.69 6.39
N ALA A 468 15.70 30.86 6.96
CA ALA A 468 16.68 31.67 7.67
C ALA A 468 17.25 30.97 8.92
N ASP A 469 16.42 30.28 9.71
CA ASP A 469 16.83 29.54 10.92
C ASP A 469 17.75 28.36 10.62
N LYS A 470 17.68 27.81 9.41
CA LYS A 470 18.62 26.80 8.88
C LYS A 470 19.88 27.47 8.35
N ILE A 471 19.74 28.37 7.38
CA ILE A 471 20.86 29.01 6.68
C ILE A 471 21.73 29.86 7.61
N ASN A 472 21.16 30.46 8.68
CA ASN A 472 21.92 31.18 9.71
C ASN A 472 22.89 30.29 10.51
N LYS A 473 22.68 28.97 10.54
CA LYS A 473 23.59 27.98 11.14
C LYS A 473 24.69 27.52 10.19
N SER A 474 24.63 27.89 8.90
CA SER A 474 25.64 27.45 7.93
C SER A 474 27.02 28.00 8.25
N SER A 475 28.02 27.11 8.12
CA SER A 475 29.46 27.39 8.22
C SER A 475 30.20 27.22 6.89
N SER A 476 29.48 26.95 5.78
CA SER A 476 29.99 26.99 4.42
C SER A 476 29.53 28.24 3.67
N LYS A 477 30.10 28.48 2.48
CA LYS A 477 29.65 29.56 1.60
C LYS A 477 28.22 29.30 1.14
N VAL A 478 27.34 30.27 1.42
CA VAL A 478 25.95 30.29 0.96
C VAL A 478 25.65 31.61 0.26
N THR A 479 24.98 31.54 -0.89
CA THR A 479 24.38 32.72 -1.53
C THR A 479 22.90 32.46 -1.78
N VAL A 480 22.05 33.33 -1.27
CA VAL A 480 20.61 33.29 -1.53
C VAL A 480 20.27 34.25 -2.66
N CYS A 481 19.77 33.73 -3.78
CA CYS A 481 19.41 34.48 -4.98
C CYS A 481 17.89 34.63 -5.07
N LEU A 482 17.41 35.87 -5.12
CA LEU A 482 15.99 36.23 -4.95
C LEU A 482 15.45 36.95 -6.21
N PRO A 483 14.52 36.34 -6.99
CA PRO A 483 13.97 36.94 -8.22
C PRO A 483 12.77 37.84 -7.92
N GLN A 484 12.90 39.14 -8.17
CA GLN A 484 11.91 40.16 -7.77
C GLN A 484 10.60 40.16 -8.55
N LYS A 485 10.54 39.59 -9.76
CA LYS A 485 9.34 39.65 -10.62
C LYS A 485 8.37 38.47 -10.43
N GLY A 486 8.81 37.41 -9.74
CA GLY A 486 8.00 36.23 -9.47
C GLY A 486 8.80 34.94 -9.34
N ILE A 487 8.24 33.96 -8.64
CA ILE A 487 8.94 32.76 -8.14
C ILE A 487 8.50 31.43 -8.78
N SER A 488 7.57 31.47 -9.74
CA SER A 488 7.18 30.30 -10.55
C SER A 488 6.58 30.72 -11.89
N ALA A 489 6.44 29.77 -12.84
CA ALA A 489 5.71 30.01 -14.08
C ALA A 489 4.23 30.40 -13.89
N ILE A 490 3.63 30.15 -12.72
CA ILE A 490 2.25 30.56 -12.40
C ILE A 490 2.17 31.81 -11.49
N ASP A 491 3.29 32.23 -10.89
CA ASP A 491 3.51 33.54 -10.25
C ASP A 491 4.21 34.50 -11.24
N ALA A 492 3.48 34.91 -12.28
CA ALA A 492 3.95 35.87 -13.29
C ALA A 492 2.78 36.73 -13.80
N PRO A 493 2.98 37.96 -14.29
CA PRO A 493 1.90 38.86 -14.70
C PRO A 493 0.86 38.20 -15.62
N GLY A 494 -0.40 38.12 -15.16
CA GLY A 494 -1.51 37.48 -15.89
C GLY A 494 -1.72 35.98 -15.59
N MET A 495 -0.87 35.36 -14.78
CA MET A 495 -0.96 33.96 -14.37
C MET A 495 -1.71 33.81 -13.03
N PRO A 496 -2.34 32.65 -12.74
CA PRO A 496 -3.36 32.53 -11.68
C PRO A 496 -2.82 32.69 -10.25
N PHE A 497 -1.51 32.52 -10.04
CA PHE A 497 -0.84 32.64 -8.74
C PHE A 497 -0.01 33.93 -8.63
N TYR A 498 -0.15 34.89 -9.55
CA TYR A 498 0.60 36.14 -9.49
C TYR A 498 0.21 36.97 -8.27
N ASP A 499 1.13 37.07 -7.30
CA ASP A 499 0.97 37.88 -6.09
C ASP A 499 2.29 38.58 -5.76
N PRO A 500 2.49 39.82 -6.25
CA PRO A 500 3.69 40.59 -5.96
C PRO A 500 3.79 41.03 -4.48
N GLU A 501 2.71 41.01 -3.70
CA GLU A 501 2.76 41.31 -2.27
C GLU A 501 3.34 40.14 -1.48
N ALA A 502 2.86 38.92 -1.74
CA ALA A 502 3.42 37.70 -1.17
C ALA A 502 4.88 37.51 -1.56
N THR A 503 5.22 37.70 -2.84
CA THR A 503 6.60 37.60 -3.32
C THR A 503 7.48 38.69 -2.68
N SER A 504 7.09 39.98 -2.71
CA SER A 504 7.85 41.05 -2.04
C SER A 504 8.06 40.80 -0.54
N THR A 505 7.05 40.26 0.15
CA THR A 505 7.16 39.88 1.57
C THR A 505 8.17 38.76 1.78
N LEU A 506 8.10 37.68 0.99
CA LEU A 506 9.04 36.56 1.08
C LEU A 506 10.50 37.03 0.91
N LEU A 507 10.76 37.84 -0.13
CA LEU A 507 12.10 38.32 -0.41
C LEU A 507 12.58 39.31 0.67
N GLY A 508 11.69 40.18 1.17
CA GLY A 508 11.99 41.15 2.21
C GLY A 508 12.32 40.51 3.57
N GLU A 509 11.57 39.49 3.97
CA GLU A 509 11.82 38.71 5.19
C GLU A 509 13.15 37.94 5.08
N LEU A 510 13.39 37.20 3.99
CA LEU A 510 14.68 36.50 3.77
C LEU A 510 15.87 37.48 3.76
N ASN A 511 15.72 38.64 3.12
CA ASN A 511 16.71 39.72 3.08
C ASN A 511 17.04 40.33 4.46
N THR A 512 16.12 40.20 5.43
CA THR A 512 16.22 40.78 6.78
C THR A 512 16.65 39.74 7.82
N LEU A 513 16.10 38.53 7.76
CA LEU A 513 16.33 37.45 8.73
C LEU A 513 17.67 36.73 8.52
N ILE A 514 18.19 36.68 7.29
CA ILE A 514 19.47 36.05 6.99
C ILE A 514 20.61 37.01 7.34
N GLN A 515 21.42 36.61 8.33
CA GLN A 515 22.55 37.37 8.83
C GLN A 515 23.70 37.31 7.82
N ARG A 516 23.96 38.41 7.12
CA ARG A 516 25.05 38.53 6.15
C ARG A 516 26.42 38.40 6.81
N THR A 517 27.30 37.60 6.21
CA THR A 517 28.70 37.43 6.62
C THR A 517 29.59 37.29 5.38
N ASP A 518 30.90 37.17 5.59
CA ASP A 518 31.90 36.82 4.57
C ASP A 518 31.62 35.50 3.83
N ILE A 519 30.91 34.57 4.48
CA ILE A 519 30.45 33.30 3.90
C ILE A 519 28.95 33.29 3.55
N ARG A 520 28.21 34.38 3.73
CA ARG A 520 26.75 34.37 3.59
C ARG A 520 26.19 35.64 2.96
N GLU A 521 25.73 35.50 1.72
CA GLU A 521 25.18 36.60 0.93
C GLU A 521 23.69 36.41 0.62
N VAL A 522 22.98 37.54 0.46
CA VAL A 522 21.62 37.58 -0.08
C VAL A 522 21.58 38.64 -1.19
N LYS A 523 21.26 38.19 -2.41
CA LYS A 523 21.26 39.00 -3.65
C LYS A 523 19.86 39.03 -4.25
N LEU A 524 19.31 40.23 -4.44
CA LEU A 524 18.05 40.46 -5.14
C LEU A 524 18.34 40.78 -6.61
N PHE A 525 17.56 40.18 -7.51
CA PHE A 525 17.70 40.34 -8.95
C PHE A 525 16.41 40.84 -9.59
N PRO A 526 16.45 41.80 -10.53
CA PRO A 526 15.28 42.41 -11.16
C PRO A 526 14.66 41.51 -12.25
N TYR A 527 14.58 40.22 -11.99
CA TYR A 527 14.20 39.16 -12.92
C TYR A 527 13.08 38.29 -12.34
N HIS A 528 12.38 37.57 -13.20
CA HIS A 528 11.54 36.43 -12.84
C HIS A 528 12.43 35.19 -12.70
N ILE A 529 12.03 34.19 -11.91
CA ILE A 529 12.86 32.99 -11.70
C ILE A 529 13.20 32.27 -13.02
N ASN A 530 12.30 32.31 -14.00
CA ASN A 530 12.45 31.64 -15.30
C ASN A 530 13.10 32.53 -16.37
N ASP A 531 13.51 33.77 -16.05
CA ASP A 531 14.30 34.60 -16.97
C ASP A 531 15.72 33.98 -17.12
N PRO A 532 16.26 33.83 -18.35
CA PRO A 532 17.61 33.30 -18.57
C PRO A 532 18.71 34.03 -17.80
N GLU A 533 18.55 35.33 -17.57
CA GLU A 533 19.45 36.18 -16.79
C GLU A 533 19.49 35.74 -15.32
N PHE A 534 18.38 35.27 -14.75
CA PHE A 534 18.33 34.74 -13.39
C PHE A 534 19.02 33.37 -13.30
N ALA A 535 18.78 32.49 -14.27
CA ALA A 535 19.48 31.21 -14.39
C ALA A 535 21.00 31.39 -14.50
N ASN A 536 21.46 32.39 -15.25
CA ASN A 536 22.87 32.75 -15.30
C ASN A 536 23.38 33.27 -13.95
N ALA A 537 22.65 34.19 -13.30
CA ALA A 537 23.04 34.76 -12.01
C ALA A 537 23.15 33.70 -10.88
N LEU A 538 22.32 32.65 -10.92
CA LEU A 538 22.43 31.49 -10.03
C LEU A 538 23.76 30.75 -10.22
N VAL A 539 24.17 30.49 -11.46
CA VAL A 539 25.44 29.82 -11.77
C VAL A 539 26.65 30.74 -11.50
N ASP A 540 26.55 32.05 -11.78
CA ASP A 540 27.60 33.00 -11.42
C ASP A 540 27.84 33.05 -9.90
N ALA A 541 26.76 33.04 -9.11
CA ALA A 541 26.85 32.92 -7.66
C ALA A 541 27.56 31.61 -7.25
N PHE A 542 27.22 30.48 -7.86
CA PHE A 542 27.84 29.19 -7.56
C PHE A 542 29.32 29.15 -7.91
N LEU A 543 29.71 29.58 -9.12
CA LEU A 543 31.10 29.61 -9.57
C LEU A 543 31.95 30.58 -8.72
N SER A 544 31.37 31.69 -8.23
CA SER A 544 32.06 32.64 -7.34
C SER A 544 32.40 32.08 -5.96
N MET A 545 31.84 30.93 -5.57
CA MET A 545 32.18 30.27 -4.31
C MET A 545 33.57 29.62 -4.33
N ASP A 546 34.24 29.57 -5.48
CA ASP A 546 35.56 28.99 -5.68
C ASP A 546 35.58 27.53 -5.20
N VAL A 547 34.79 26.71 -5.90
CA VAL A 547 34.73 25.27 -5.71
C VAL A 547 36.06 24.69 -6.15
N GLN A 548 37.05 24.70 -5.26
CA GLN A 548 38.20 23.84 -5.44
C GLN A 548 37.67 22.42 -5.58
N ALA A 549 37.92 21.81 -6.74
CA ALA A 549 37.78 20.38 -6.92
C ALA A 549 38.70 19.72 -5.89
N SER A 550 38.12 19.38 -4.75
CA SER A 550 38.85 18.92 -3.59
C SER A 550 39.36 17.52 -3.89
N SER A 551 40.62 17.45 -4.33
CA SER A 551 41.41 16.22 -4.51
C SER A 551 41.70 15.49 -3.18
N SER A 552 40.85 15.69 -2.19
CA SER A 552 40.86 15.12 -0.84
C SER A 552 39.58 14.35 -0.50
N ALA A 553 38.66 14.17 -1.46
CA ALA A 553 37.46 13.33 -1.35
C ALA A 553 37.47 12.12 -2.31
N GLN A 554 38.63 11.48 -2.49
CA GLN A 554 38.60 10.05 -2.82
C GLN A 554 38.08 9.27 -1.59
N PRO A 555 37.29 8.18 -1.76
CA PRO A 555 37.06 7.24 -0.67
C PRO A 555 38.43 6.67 -0.25
N LYS A 556 38.83 6.90 1.01
CA LYS A 556 40.20 6.71 1.53
C LYS A 556 40.99 5.55 0.91
N GLN A 557 41.85 5.87 -0.05
CA GLN A 557 42.87 4.97 -0.61
C GLN A 557 44.26 5.62 -0.49
N ASP A 558 44.88 5.50 0.69
CA ASP A 558 46.32 5.71 0.82
C ASP A 558 47.07 4.55 0.16
N LEU A 559 47.51 4.73 -1.09
CA LEU A 559 48.43 3.80 -1.76
C LEU A 559 49.57 4.55 -2.45
N ASN A 560 50.76 4.40 -1.86
CA ASN A 560 52.01 4.90 -2.40
C ASN A 560 52.94 3.68 -2.60
N ILE A 561 52.93 3.07 -3.79
CA ILE A 561 53.69 1.86 -4.10
C ILE A 561 54.54 2.04 -5.37
N GLY A 562 55.83 1.71 -5.25
CA GLY A 562 56.79 1.80 -6.33
C GLY A 562 56.61 0.71 -7.41
N LYS A 563 57.02 1.06 -8.63
CA LYS A 563 56.93 0.22 -9.83
C LYS A 563 57.67 -1.12 -9.70
N SER A 564 57.02 -2.21 -10.08
CA SER A 564 57.54 -3.14 -11.09
C SER A 564 56.41 -3.93 -11.75
N CYS A 565 56.31 -3.85 -13.08
CA CYS A 565 55.38 -4.66 -13.87
C CYS A 565 56.17 -5.63 -14.75
N SER A 566 55.74 -6.89 -14.79
CA SER A 566 56.00 -7.81 -15.90
C SER A 566 54.67 -8.39 -16.34
N GLY A 567 54.12 -7.86 -17.42
CA GLY A 567 52.75 -8.17 -17.85
C GLY A 567 52.65 -9.42 -18.71
N GLN A 568 51.43 -9.93 -18.86
CA GLN A 568 51.04 -10.79 -19.98
C GLN A 568 49.59 -10.53 -20.36
N LYS A 569 49.33 -10.34 -21.66
CA LYS A 569 47.99 -10.19 -22.22
C LYS A 569 47.32 -11.55 -22.34
N ILE A 570 46.04 -11.64 -21.97
CA ILE A 570 45.11 -12.66 -22.50
C ILE A 570 43.84 -11.92 -22.98
N SER A 571 43.27 -12.42 -24.07
CA SER A 571 42.32 -11.72 -24.95
C SER A 571 40.86 -12.13 -24.76
N ASP A 572 39.97 -11.20 -25.13
CA ASP A 572 38.60 -11.41 -25.62
C ASP A 572 37.66 -12.38 -24.87
N SER A 573 36.75 -11.78 -24.10
CA SER A 573 35.34 -12.18 -24.20
C SER A 573 34.45 -10.92 -24.25
N SER A 574 33.66 -10.80 -25.31
CA SER A 574 32.90 -9.59 -25.61
C SER A 574 31.60 -9.51 -24.78
N ILE A 575 31.57 -8.66 -23.76
CA ILE A 575 30.32 -8.26 -23.09
C ILE A 575 29.95 -6.85 -23.55
N ILE A 576 28.84 -6.76 -24.29
CA ILE A 576 28.36 -5.54 -24.92
C ILE A 576 27.57 -4.73 -23.89
N TRP A 577 28.18 -3.69 -23.34
CA TRP A 577 27.44 -2.64 -22.64
C TRP A 577 26.58 -1.86 -23.65
N ARG A 578 25.28 -1.69 -23.35
CA ARG A 578 24.39 -0.76 -24.07
C ARG A 578 23.72 0.18 -23.08
N THR A 579 23.83 1.47 -23.34
CA THR A 579 23.15 2.54 -22.59
C THR A 579 21.76 2.82 -23.16
N PRO A 580 20.78 3.22 -22.34
CA PRO A 580 19.39 3.43 -22.79
C PRO A 580 19.21 4.81 -23.44
N VAL A 581 19.72 5.00 -24.66
CA VAL A 581 19.56 6.25 -25.45
C VAL A 581 18.96 6.02 -26.86
N ASP A 582 18.85 4.76 -27.31
CA ASP A 582 18.46 4.42 -28.69
C ASP A 582 16.95 4.13 -28.88
N PHE A 583 16.06 5.07 -28.51
CA PHE A 583 14.63 5.02 -28.90
C PHE A 583 14.07 6.38 -29.38
N PRO A 584 14.39 6.80 -30.62
CA PRO A 584 13.90 8.06 -31.19
C PRO A 584 12.64 7.88 -32.04
N ASP A 585 11.53 7.37 -31.48
CA ASP A 585 10.20 7.53 -32.10
C ASP A 585 9.03 7.23 -31.13
N ALA A 586 8.56 8.27 -30.45
CA ALA A 586 7.27 8.27 -29.75
C ALA A 586 6.61 9.66 -29.88
N LYS A 587 6.05 9.94 -31.06
CA LYS A 587 5.27 11.18 -31.30
C LYS A 587 3.86 11.04 -30.70
N PRO A 588 3.44 11.91 -29.78
CA PRO A 588 2.02 12.01 -29.43
C PRO A 588 1.27 12.64 -30.60
N ALA A 589 0.22 11.97 -31.07
CA ALA A 589 -0.65 12.51 -32.12
C ALA A 589 -1.45 13.71 -31.59
N SER A 590 -1.52 14.78 -32.37
CA SER A 590 -2.27 15.99 -32.04
C SER A 590 -3.77 15.79 -32.20
N ALA A 591 -4.48 15.57 -31.10
CA ALA A 591 -5.94 15.64 -31.05
C ALA A 591 -6.38 17.08 -30.76
N LYS A 592 -7.08 17.72 -31.71
CA LYS A 592 -7.69 19.04 -31.49
C LYS A 592 -8.79 18.95 -30.45
N LEU A 593 -8.65 19.67 -29.34
CA LEU A 593 -9.74 19.86 -28.39
C LEU A 593 -10.68 20.95 -28.91
N ALA A 594 -11.94 20.60 -29.17
CA ALA A 594 -12.99 21.57 -29.45
C ALA A 594 -13.56 22.11 -28.12
N LEU A 595 -13.74 23.42 -28.03
CA LEU A 595 -14.37 24.09 -26.90
C LEU A 595 -15.83 23.65 -26.75
N ILE A 596 -16.22 23.15 -25.57
CA ILE A 596 -17.63 22.96 -25.18
C ILE A 596 -17.83 23.48 -23.74
N ASP A 597 -18.99 24.10 -23.56
CA ASP A 597 -19.48 24.97 -22.48
C ASP A 597 -19.27 24.56 -21.01
N CYS A 598 -19.13 25.58 -20.15
CA CYS A 598 -18.85 25.44 -18.72
C CYS A 598 -20.12 25.31 -17.85
N SER A 599 -21.01 24.35 -18.15
CA SER A 599 -22.24 24.13 -17.36
C SER A 599 -22.46 22.71 -16.82
N SER A 600 -21.50 21.79 -16.96
CA SER A 600 -21.61 20.44 -16.38
C SER A 600 -20.26 19.76 -16.10
N MET A 601 -19.80 19.80 -14.84
CA MET A 601 -18.82 18.82 -14.34
C MET A 601 -19.53 17.80 -13.45
N LEU A 602 -19.98 16.71 -14.08
CA LEU A 602 -20.13 15.44 -13.38
C LEU A 602 -18.74 14.80 -13.27
N THR A 603 -18.47 14.11 -12.16
CA THR A 603 -17.37 13.15 -12.13
C THR A 603 -17.59 12.08 -13.22
N GLU A 604 -16.51 11.56 -13.81
CA GLU A 604 -16.60 10.59 -14.90
C GLU A 604 -17.40 9.35 -14.48
N ILE A 605 -17.26 8.89 -13.23
CA ILE A 605 -18.06 7.79 -12.69
C ILE A 605 -19.55 8.16 -12.62
N LEU A 606 -19.92 9.36 -12.17
CA LEU A 606 -21.31 9.83 -12.13
C LEU A 606 -21.90 9.98 -13.55
N ARG A 607 -21.08 10.37 -14.53
CA ARG A 607 -21.47 10.41 -15.95
C ARG A 607 -21.74 9.01 -16.49
N ARG A 608 -20.90 8.03 -16.17
CA ARG A 608 -21.12 6.60 -16.49
C ARG A 608 -22.40 6.09 -15.81
N THR A 609 -22.57 6.31 -14.51
CA THR A 609 -23.75 5.90 -13.74
C THR A 609 -25.04 6.46 -14.34
N ARG A 610 -25.09 7.75 -14.70
CA ARG A 610 -26.28 8.32 -15.38
C ARG A 610 -26.50 7.71 -16.77
N SER A 611 -25.45 7.45 -17.55
CA SER A 611 -25.55 6.79 -18.86
C SER A 611 -26.07 5.35 -18.76
N ILE A 612 -25.61 4.60 -17.77
CA ILE A 612 -26.10 3.23 -17.49
C ILE A 612 -27.58 3.30 -17.08
N LEU A 613 -27.94 4.16 -16.12
CA LEU A 613 -29.32 4.28 -15.64
C LEU A 613 -30.30 4.76 -16.71
N HIS A 614 -29.85 5.59 -17.65
CA HIS A 614 -30.65 5.98 -18.82
C HIS A 614 -31.02 4.75 -19.66
N LYS A 615 -30.01 3.98 -20.09
CA LYS A 615 -30.21 2.75 -20.87
C LYS A 615 -31.12 1.74 -20.16
N LEU A 616 -30.89 1.52 -18.87
CA LEU A 616 -31.73 0.62 -18.08
C LEU A 616 -33.19 1.11 -18.01
N LYS A 617 -33.42 2.42 -17.84
CA LYS A 617 -34.78 2.98 -17.83
C LYS A 617 -35.45 2.91 -19.21
N GLU A 618 -34.72 3.12 -20.30
CA GLU A 618 -35.20 2.92 -21.67
C GLU A 618 -35.63 1.46 -21.89
N GLN A 619 -34.76 0.51 -21.58
CA GLN A 619 -35.03 -0.93 -21.69
C GLN A 619 -36.26 -1.39 -20.89
N ILE A 620 -36.43 -0.86 -19.66
CA ILE A 620 -37.62 -1.10 -18.84
C ILE A 620 -38.87 -0.51 -19.50
N SER A 621 -38.77 0.68 -20.10
CA SER A 621 -39.89 1.31 -20.81
C SER A 621 -40.30 0.58 -22.09
N ASP A 622 -39.34 -0.09 -22.75
CA ASP A 622 -39.55 -1.00 -23.87
C ASP A 622 -40.10 -2.38 -23.44
N GLY A 623 -40.35 -2.59 -22.14
CA GLY A 623 -40.88 -3.84 -21.58
C GLY A 623 -39.87 -4.98 -21.52
N THR A 624 -38.57 -4.70 -21.70
CA THR A 624 -37.48 -5.68 -21.62
C THR A 624 -36.93 -5.73 -20.20
N PRO A 625 -36.79 -6.92 -19.58
CA PRO A 625 -36.29 -7.03 -18.20
C PRO A 625 -34.81 -6.67 -18.13
N VAL A 626 -34.39 -6.09 -16.99
CA VAL A 626 -32.97 -5.86 -16.68
C VAL A 626 -32.35 -7.12 -16.08
N ILE A 627 -31.24 -7.58 -16.65
CA ILE A 627 -30.52 -8.78 -16.25
C ILE A 627 -29.15 -8.40 -15.69
N GLY A 628 -28.97 -8.60 -14.38
CA GLY A 628 -27.66 -8.59 -13.74
C GLY A 628 -27.09 -10.00 -13.64
N ALA A 629 -25.76 -10.16 -13.79
CA ALA A 629 -25.07 -11.43 -13.59
C ALA A 629 -23.94 -11.34 -12.55
N GLY A 630 -23.68 -12.44 -11.85
CA GLY A 630 -22.56 -12.56 -10.91
C GLY A 630 -21.46 -13.48 -11.44
N ALA A 631 -20.36 -12.91 -11.93
CA ALA A 631 -19.24 -13.63 -12.51
C ALA A 631 -18.16 -13.99 -11.48
N GLY A 632 -17.79 -15.27 -11.45
CA GLY A 632 -16.69 -15.83 -10.67
C GLY A 632 -15.37 -15.96 -11.41
N THR A 633 -15.38 -15.81 -12.74
CA THR A 633 -14.20 -15.94 -13.61
C THR A 633 -14.30 -15.03 -14.82
N GLY A 634 -13.16 -14.71 -15.46
CA GLY A 634 -13.13 -13.98 -16.74
C GLY A 634 -13.91 -14.65 -17.88
N ILE A 635 -13.98 -15.99 -17.90
CA ILE A 635 -14.76 -16.70 -18.93
C ILE A 635 -16.27 -16.61 -18.67
N SER A 636 -16.73 -16.61 -17.41
CA SER A 636 -18.13 -16.31 -17.05
C SER A 636 -18.49 -14.92 -17.60
N ALA A 637 -17.77 -13.88 -17.18
CA ALA A 637 -18.07 -12.49 -17.51
C ALA A 637 -18.06 -12.21 -19.03
N LYS A 638 -17.10 -12.81 -19.77
CA LYS A 638 -17.00 -12.64 -21.23
C LYS A 638 -18.21 -13.25 -21.97
N PHE A 639 -18.73 -14.39 -21.52
CA PHE A 639 -19.89 -15.02 -22.16
C PHE A 639 -21.22 -14.47 -21.65
N GLU A 640 -21.26 -13.90 -20.44
CA GLU A 640 -22.38 -13.08 -19.96
C GLU A 640 -22.51 -11.79 -20.82
N GLU A 641 -21.41 -11.09 -21.09
CA GLU A 641 -21.38 -9.96 -22.05
C GLU A 641 -21.81 -10.38 -23.46
N ALA A 642 -21.31 -11.50 -23.97
CA ALA A 642 -21.73 -12.02 -25.27
C ALA A 642 -23.21 -12.46 -25.32
N GLY A 643 -23.80 -12.77 -24.16
CA GLY A 643 -25.23 -13.07 -23.99
C GLY A 643 -26.12 -11.83 -23.86
N GLY A 644 -25.55 -10.63 -23.82
CA GLY A 644 -26.31 -9.38 -23.68
C GLY A 644 -26.74 -9.07 -22.25
N VAL A 645 -25.94 -9.43 -21.24
CA VAL A 645 -26.19 -9.00 -19.85
C VAL A 645 -26.06 -7.48 -19.69
N ASP A 646 -26.86 -6.88 -18.82
CA ASP A 646 -26.85 -5.43 -18.61
C ASP A 646 -25.81 -4.98 -17.57
N LEU A 647 -25.56 -5.80 -16.55
CA LEU A 647 -24.69 -5.52 -15.41
C LEU A 647 -23.95 -6.79 -14.97
N ILE A 648 -22.65 -6.69 -14.66
CA ILE A 648 -21.87 -7.80 -14.07
C ILE A 648 -21.38 -7.40 -12.68
N VAL A 649 -21.47 -8.28 -11.67
CA VAL A 649 -20.83 -8.09 -10.35
C VAL A 649 -19.80 -9.18 -10.06
N LEU A 650 -18.68 -8.78 -9.44
CA LEU A 650 -17.60 -9.67 -9.01
C LEU A 650 -17.54 -9.76 -7.50
N TYR A 651 -17.46 -10.97 -6.95
CA TYR A 651 -17.19 -11.21 -5.53
C TYR A 651 -16.71 -12.63 -5.26
N ASN A 652 -16.15 -12.85 -4.07
CA ASN A 652 -15.55 -14.12 -3.64
C ASN A 652 -16.46 -15.36 -3.84
N SER A 653 -17.75 -15.28 -3.53
CA SER A 653 -18.69 -16.40 -3.76
C SER A 653 -18.84 -16.79 -5.23
N GLY A 654 -18.62 -15.90 -6.19
CA GLY A 654 -18.53 -16.29 -7.61
C GLY A 654 -17.33 -17.18 -7.86
N ARG A 655 -16.13 -16.70 -7.51
CA ARG A 655 -14.89 -17.48 -7.63
C ARG A 655 -14.99 -18.82 -6.89
N PHE A 656 -15.61 -18.86 -5.71
CA PHE A 656 -15.80 -20.09 -4.94
C PHE A 656 -16.84 -21.04 -5.55
N ARG A 657 -17.93 -20.56 -6.15
CA ARG A 657 -18.86 -21.40 -6.93
C ARG A 657 -18.14 -22.06 -8.11
N MET A 658 -17.34 -21.29 -8.85
CA MET A 658 -16.58 -21.79 -10.00
C MET A 658 -15.41 -22.71 -9.60
N ALA A 659 -14.96 -22.64 -8.34
CA ALA A 659 -14.09 -23.65 -7.72
C ALA A 659 -14.84 -24.89 -7.17
N GLY A 660 -16.16 -25.01 -7.40
CA GLY A 660 -16.99 -26.11 -6.93
C GLY A 660 -17.28 -26.07 -5.43
N ARG A 661 -17.59 -24.91 -4.86
CA ARG A 661 -18.01 -24.73 -3.45
C ARG A 661 -19.37 -24.04 -3.36
N GLY A 662 -20.10 -24.29 -2.27
CA GLY A 662 -21.41 -23.67 -2.03
C GLY A 662 -21.31 -22.15 -1.83
N SER A 663 -22.35 -21.41 -2.20
CA SER A 663 -22.35 -19.93 -2.18
C SER A 663 -22.05 -19.30 -0.81
N LEU A 664 -22.39 -19.98 0.30
CA LEU A 664 -22.08 -19.53 1.66
C LEU A 664 -20.58 -19.52 1.99
N ALA A 665 -19.73 -20.17 1.18
CA ALA A 665 -18.29 -20.15 1.40
C ALA A 665 -17.69 -18.73 1.40
N GLY A 666 -18.31 -17.78 0.69
CA GLY A 666 -17.86 -16.38 0.69
C GLY A 666 -18.25 -15.59 1.94
N LEU A 667 -19.11 -16.11 2.80
CA LEU A 667 -19.50 -15.50 4.08
C LEU A 667 -18.69 -16.06 5.27
N LEU A 668 -17.81 -17.04 5.00
CA LEU A 668 -17.02 -17.73 6.01
C LEU A 668 -15.54 -17.29 5.91
N PRO A 669 -14.72 -17.47 6.97
CA PRO A 669 -13.32 -17.02 7.02
C PRO A 669 -12.38 -17.90 6.18
N PHE A 670 -12.72 -18.12 4.90
CA PHE A 670 -11.90 -18.82 3.92
C PHE A 670 -11.06 -17.88 3.05
N GLY A 671 -11.27 -16.57 3.16
CA GLY A 671 -10.44 -15.53 2.55
C GLY A 671 -11.04 -14.14 2.74
N ASP A 672 -10.20 -13.11 2.66
CA ASP A 672 -10.64 -11.71 2.64
C ASP A 672 -11.44 -11.44 1.35
N ALA A 673 -12.72 -11.11 1.50
CA ALA A 673 -13.62 -10.88 0.38
C ALA A 673 -13.26 -9.63 -0.44
N ASN A 674 -12.78 -8.59 0.24
CA ASN A 674 -12.42 -7.30 -0.34
C ASN A 674 -11.11 -7.43 -1.15
N ASP A 675 -10.10 -8.16 -0.67
CA ASP A 675 -8.91 -8.47 -1.47
C ASP A 675 -9.22 -9.45 -2.62
N ILE A 676 -10.13 -10.40 -2.44
CA ILE A 676 -10.52 -11.32 -3.51
C ILE A 676 -11.17 -10.57 -4.69
N VAL A 677 -12.05 -9.58 -4.45
CA VAL A 677 -12.64 -8.81 -5.56
C VAL A 677 -11.61 -7.95 -6.29
N LEU A 678 -10.61 -7.38 -5.59
CA LEU A 678 -9.47 -6.69 -6.22
C LEU A 678 -8.66 -7.63 -7.13
N GLN A 679 -8.45 -8.89 -6.71
CA GLN A 679 -7.78 -9.89 -7.54
C GLN A 679 -8.61 -10.26 -8.77
N MET A 680 -9.93 -10.47 -8.60
CA MET A 680 -10.85 -10.82 -9.68
C MET A 680 -10.96 -9.73 -10.75
N ALA A 681 -10.73 -8.46 -10.40
CA ALA A 681 -10.70 -7.35 -11.35
C ALA A 681 -9.72 -7.60 -12.52
N ASN A 682 -8.54 -8.15 -12.22
CA ASN A 682 -7.51 -8.47 -13.23
C ASN A 682 -7.91 -9.64 -14.17
N GLU A 683 -8.85 -10.50 -13.73
CA GLU A 683 -9.36 -11.59 -14.57
C GLU A 683 -10.49 -11.15 -15.50
N VAL A 684 -11.25 -10.11 -15.11
CA VAL A 684 -12.53 -9.74 -15.74
C VAL A 684 -12.47 -8.41 -16.49
N LEU A 685 -11.96 -7.33 -15.88
CA LEU A 685 -11.94 -6.01 -16.53
C LEU A 685 -11.15 -5.98 -17.86
N PRO A 686 -10.10 -6.80 -18.06
CA PRO A 686 -9.45 -6.89 -19.37
C PRO A 686 -10.28 -7.58 -20.45
N VAL A 687 -11.29 -8.41 -20.10
CA VAL A 687 -12.05 -9.23 -21.07
C VAL A 687 -13.47 -8.73 -21.35
N VAL A 688 -14.08 -7.97 -20.44
CA VAL A 688 -15.36 -7.27 -20.64
C VAL A 688 -15.10 -5.91 -21.29
N LYS A 689 -15.92 -5.47 -22.26
CA LYS A 689 -15.65 -4.28 -23.10
C LYS A 689 -16.74 -3.22 -23.11
N GLY A 690 -18.01 -3.61 -23.06
CA GLY A 690 -19.16 -2.72 -23.16
C GLY A 690 -20.09 -2.77 -21.95
N VAL A 691 -20.05 -3.85 -21.17
CA VAL A 691 -20.92 -4.05 -20.00
C VAL A 691 -20.31 -3.41 -18.73
N PRO A 692 -21.12 -2.68 -17.93
CA PRO A 692 -20.69 -2.17 -16.63
C PRO A 692 -20.39 -3.29 -15.62
N VAL A 693 -19.18 -3.24 -15.04
CA VAL A 693 -18.72 -4.19 -14.01
C VAL A 693 -18.71 -3.52 -12.63
N LEU A 694 -19.28 -4.23 -11.65
CA LEU A 694 -19.46 -3.81 -10.27
C LEU A 694 -18.66 -4.70 -9.31
N ALA A 695 -18.27 -4.15 -8.16
CA ALA A 695 -17.60 -4.89 -7.09
C ALA A 695 -18.58 -5.25 -5.95
N GLY A 696 -18.59 -6.51 -5.53
CA GLY A 696 -19.15 -6.89 -4.24
C GLY A 696 -18.18 -6.49 -3.13
N VAL A 697 -18.66 -5.68 -2.20
CA VAL A 697 -17.91 -5.11 -1.08
C VAL A 697 -18.41 -5.72 0.23
N CYS A 698 -17.49 -6.26 1.03
CA CYS A 698 -17.76 -6.65 2.41
C CYS A 698 -17.74 -5.38 3.29
N ALA A 699 -18.91 -4.79 3.51
CA ALA A 699 -19.00 -3.49 4.21
C ALA A 699 -18.69 -3.59 5.71
N THR A 700 -18.89 -4.76 6.31
CA THR A 700 -18.65 -5.05 7.73
C THR A 700 -17.21 -5.48 8.03
N ASP A 701 -16.28 -5.32 7.07
CA ASP A 701 -14.87 -5.64 7.26
C ASP A 701 -14.21 -4.63 8.21
N PRO A 702 -13.82 -5.02 9.44
CA PRO A 702 -13.34 -4.09 10.45
C PRO A 702 -11.94 -3.55 10.17
N PHE A 703 -11.25 -4.07 9.14
CA PHE A 703 -9.89 -3.67 8.78
C PHE A 703 -9.84 -2.73 7.57
N ARG A 704 -10.98 -2.40 6.95
CA ARG A 704 -11.05 -1.54 5.75
C ARG A 704 -11.57 -0.14 6.08
N ARG A 705 -10.82 0.88 5.65
CA ARG A 705 -11.31 2.26 5.55
C ARG A 705 -12.18 2.38 4.31
N MET A 706 -13.49 2.28 4.48
CA MET A 706 -14.44 2.08 3.37
C MET A 706 -14.33 3.13 2.26
N GLU A 707 -14.17 4.41 2.59
CA GLU A 707 -14.01 5.48 1.59
C GLU A 707 -12.77 5.27 0.71
N TYR A 708 -11.65 4.89 1.32
CA TYR A 708 -10.40 4.61 0.59
C TYR A 708 -10.56 3.37 -0.30
N PHE A 709 -11.24 2.34 0.19
CA PHE A 709 -11.51 1.13 -0.60
C PHE A 709 -12.44 1.41 -1.78
N LEU A 710 -13.48 2.23 -1.61
CA LEU A 710 -14.32 2.68 -2.72
C LEU A 710 -13.52 3.48 -3.76
N ARG A 711 -12.64 4.41 -3.33
CA ARG A 711 -11.74 5.14 -4.25
C ARG A 711 -10.81 4.19 -5.01
N GLN A 712 -10.29 3.16 -4.35
CA GLN A 712 -9.46 2.12 -4.98
C GLN A 712 -10.24 1.35 -6.06
N LEU A 713 -11.50 1.02 -5.82
CA LEU A 713 -12.36 0.34 -6.80
C LEU A 713 -12.65 1.23 -8.03
N GLU A 714 -12.85 2.54 -7.84
CA GLU A 714 -12.99 3.51 -8.93
C GLU A 714 -11.71 3.57 -9.78
N THR A 715 -10.54 3.71 -9.14
CA THR A 715 -9.23 3.74 -9.82
C THR A 715 -8.95 2.47 -10.63
N ILE A 716 -9.38 1.30 -10.14
CA ILE A 716 -9.26 0.02 -10.84
C ILE A 716 -10.21 -0.07 -12.05
N GLY A 717 -11.29 0.71 -12.07
CA GLY A 717 -12.23 0.80 -13.19
C GLY A 717 -13.60 0.18 -12.94
N PHE A 718 -13.94 -0.21 -11.70
CA PHE A 718 -15.31 -0.58 -11.36
C PHE A 718 -16.24 0.63 -11.47
N CYS A 719 -17.43 0.43 -12.02
CA CYS A 719 -18.43 1.49 -12.20
C CYS A 719 -19.56 1.47 -11.16
N GLY A 720 -19.60 0.43 -10.33
CA GLY A 720 -20.62 0.28 -9.29
C GLY A 720 -20.20 -0.67 -8.17
N VAL A 721 -21.03 -0.73 -7.12
CA VAL A 721 -20.85 -1.64 -5.98
C VAL A 721 -22.15 -2.31 -5.53
N GLN A 722 -21.99 -3.45 -4.86
CA GLN A 722 -23.02 -4.24 -4.20
C GLN A 722 -22.52 -4.62 -2.78
N ASN A 723 -23.40 -4.69 -1.79
CA ASN A 723 -23.10 -5.25 -0.47
C ASN A 723 -23.01 -6.78 -0.58
N PHE A 724 -21.82 -7.31 -0.85
CA PHE A 724 -21.59 -8.74 -0.83
C PHE A 724 -20.11 -9.05 -0.51
N PRO A 725 -19.78 -9.90 0.46
CA PRO A 725 -20.67 -10.61 1.41
C PRO A 725 -21.57 -9.67 2.23
N THR A 726 -22.74 -10.17 2.61
CA THR A 726 -23.78 -9.43 3.36
C THR A 726 -24.23 -10.24 4.57
N VAL A 727 -24.41 -9.56 5.70
CA VAL A 727 -24.98 -10.17 6.92
C VAL A 727 -26.48 -10.41 6.80
N GLY A 728 -27.13 -9.88 5.77
CA GLY A 728 -28.51 -10.18 5.40
C GLY A 728 -28.82 -11.67 5.17
N LEU A 729 -27.78 -12.47 4.87
CA LEU A 729 -27.86 -13.94 4.73
C LEU A 729 -27.66 -14.72 6.05
N PHE A 730 -27.32 -14.05 7.16
CA PHE A 730 -27.32 -14.66 8.49
C PHE A 730 -28.64 -14.40 9.21
N ASP A 731 -29.06 -15.36 10.03
CA ASP A 731 -30.28 -15.30 10.83
C ASP A 731 -30.05 -15.67 12.32
N GLY A 732 -31.15 -15.68 13.07
CA GLY A 732 -31.20 -16.09 14.47
C GLY A 732 -30.24 -15.33 15.40
N ASN A 733 -29.80 -16.02 16.46
CA ASN A 733 -28.88 -15.46 17.45
C ASN A 733 -27.53 -15.07 16.82
N PHE A 734 -27.08 -15.75 15.76
CA PHE A 734 -25.79 -15.40 15.13
C PHE A 734 -25.86 -14.03 14.45
N ARG A 735 -26.91 -13.75 13.66
CA ARG A 735 -27.16 -12.41 13.11
C ARG A 735 -27.28 -11.35 14.19
N GLN A 736 -28.02 -11.63 15.26
CA GLN A 736 -28.18 -10.69 16.37
C GLN A 736 -26.83 -10.31 17.00
N ASN A 737 -25.95 -11.29 17.26
CA ASN A 737 -24.61 -11.02 17.78
C ASN A 737 -23.75 -10.18 16.81
N LEU A 738 -23.88 -10.36 15.49
CA LEU A 738 -23.16 -9.53 14.51
C LEU A 738 -23.64 -8.07 14.55
N GLU A 739 -24.95 -7.83 14.59
CA GLU A 739 -25.52 -6.48 14.74
C GLU A 739 -25.07 -5.82 16.06
N GLU A 740 -25.13 -6.56 17.18
CA GLU A 740 -24.76 -6.05 18.52
C GLU A 740 -23.24 -5.81 18.69
N THR A 741 -22.39 -6.44 17.88
CA THR A 741 -20.92 -6.30 17.95
C THR A 741 -20.32 -5.40 16.87
N GLY A 742 -21.15 -4.65 16.14
CA GLY A 742 -20.68 -3.67 15.15
C GLY A 742 -20.26 -4.30 13.80
N MET A 743 -20.87 -5.42 13.44
CA MET A 743 -20.84 -6.01 12.09
C MET A 743 -22.27 -6.09 11.53
N GLY A 744 -23.03 -5.00 11.72
CA GLY A 744 -24.45 -4.92 11.38
C GLY A 744 -24.74 -4.48 9.96
N TYR A 745 -25.94 -4.79 9.47
CA TYR A 745 -26.39 -4.40 8.13
C TYR A 745 -26.45 -2.87 7.94
N SER A 746 -26.52 -2.10 9.02
CA SER A 746 -26.38 -0.64 8.99
C SER A 746 -25.07 -0.17 8.34
N MET A 747 -23.97 -0.92 8.47
CA MET A 747 -22.70 -0.62 7.79
C MET A 747 -22.77 -0.85 6.28
N GLU A 748 -23.55 -1.83 5.83
CA GLU A 748 -23.82 -2.05 4.41
C GLU A 748 -24.63 -0.89 3.82
N VAL A 749 -25.62 -0.39 4.56
CA VAL A 749 -26.40 0.81 4.19
C VAL A 749 -25.49 2.06 4.14
N GLU A 750 -24.58 2.22 5.10
CA GLU A 750 -23.61 3.33 5.13
C GLU A 750 -22.64 3.28 3.94
N MET A 751 -22.09 2.10 3.63
CA MET A 751 -21.21 1.86 2.47
C MET A 751 -21.92 2.20 1.16
N ILE A 752 -23.17 1.77 0.98
CA ILE A 752 -23.97 2.13 -0.19
C ILE A 752 -24.22 3.64 -0.26
N SER A 753 -24.48 4.30 0.87
CA SER A 753 -24.67 5.75 0.91
C SER A 753 -23.39 6.51 0.56
N MET A 754 -22.24 6.00 0.99
CA MET A 754 -20.93 6.54 0.64
C MET A 754 -20.64 6.38 -0.86
N ALA A 755 -20.85 5.18 -1.41
CA ALA A 755 -20.68 4.90 -2.83
C ALA A 755 -21.61 5.74 -3.72
N HIS A 756 -22.87 5.93 -3.32
CA HIS A 756 -23.80 6.82 -4.01
C HIS A 756 -23.30 8.28 -4.05
N ARG A 757 -22.82 8.81 -2.92
CA ARG A 757 -22.24 10.17 -2.86
C ARG A 757 -21.00 10.32 -3.76
N MET A 758 -20.22 9.26 -3.91
CA MET A 758 -19.06 9.21 -4.81
C MET A 758 -19.45 9.04 -6.29
N GLY A 759 -20.72 8.78 -6.60
CA GLY A 759 -21.24 8.65 -7.97
C GLY A 759 -21.19 7.25 -8.56
N PHE A 760 -20.85 6.22 -7.78
CA PHE A 760 -20.96 4.81 -8.18
C PHE A 760 -22.41 4.43 -8.48
N LEU A 761 -22.61 3.52 -9.44
CA LEU A 761 -23.83 2.74 -9.53
C LEU A 761 -23.95 1.84 -8.28
N THR A 762 -25.11 1.80 -7.64
CA THR A 762 -25.30 1.08 -6.37
C THR A 762 -26.43 0.08 -6.51
N THR A 763 -26.12 -1.21 -6.28
CA THR A 763 -27.04 -2.33 -6.56
C THR A 763 -27.22 -3.30 -5.38
N PRO A 764 -27.49 -2.83 -4.14
CA PRO A 764 -27.51 -3.69 -2.97
C PRO A 764 -28.58 -4.78 -2.94
N TYR A 765 -28.27 -5.89 -2.28
CA TYR A 765 -29.26 -6.86 -1.80
C TYR A 765 -29.99 -6.34 -0.57
N ALA A 766 -31.30 -6.58 -0.51
CA ALA A 766 -32.13 -6.41 0.68
C ALA A 766 -33.03 -7.66 0.87
N PHE A 767 -33.26 -8.06 2.13
CA PHE A 767 -33.92 -9.33 2.47
C PHE A 767 -35.32 -9.15 3.07
N ASN A 768 -35.65 -7.92 3.47
CA ASN A 768 -36.93 -7.50 4.04
C ASN A 768 -37.27 -6.03 3.68
N PRO A 769 -38.51 -5.57 3.92
CA PRO A 769 -38.96 -4.20 3.61
C PRO A 769 -38.16 -3.08 4.28
N ASP A 770 -37.72 -3.26 5.52
CA ASP A 770 -37.00 -2.22 6.28
C ASP A 770 -35.59 -1.99 5.72
N GLU A 771 -34.88 -3.09 5.41
CA GLU A 771 -33.59 -3.06 4.70
C GLU A 771 -33.71 -2.42 3.30
N ALA A 772 -34.82 -2.67 2.60
CA ALA A 772 -35.09 -2.11 1.28
C ALA A 772 -35.35 -0.60 1.34
N ALA A 773 -36.15 -0.14 2.30
CA ALA A 773 -36.39 1.27 2.56
C ALA A 773 -35.09 1.99 3.01
N ALA A 774 -34.26 1.34 3.81
CA ALA A 774 -32.95 1.87 4.23
C ALA A 774 -31.98 2.02 3.05
N MET A 775 -31.89 1.02 2.17
CA MET A 775 -31.06 1.09 0.96
C MET A 775 -31.56 2.15 -0.03
N ALA A 776 -32.88 2.25 -0.25
CA ALA A 776 -33.46 3.32 -1.06
C ALA A 776 -33.14 4.72 -0.48
N LYS A 777 -33.24 4.89 0.84
CA LYS A 777 -32.90 6.13 1.54
C LYS A 777 -31.40 6.47 1.49
N ALA A 778 -30.53 5.46 1.42
CA ALA A 778 -29.10 5.64 1.24
C ALA A 778 -28.71 6.17 -0.14
N GLY A 779 -29.60 6.07 -1.14
CA GLY A 779 -29.31 6.37 -2.54
C GLY A 779 -28.99 5.13 -3.38
N ALA A 780 -29.50 3.96 -3.01
CA ALA A 780 -29.47 2.79 -3.91
C ALA A 780 -30.16 3.14 -5.24
N HIS A 781 -29.44 2.94 -6.34
CA HIS A 781 -30.00 3.11 -7.69
C HIS A 781 -30.83 1.88 -8.09
N ILE A 782 -30.37 0.71 -7.67
CA ILE A 782 -31.06 -0.58 -7.87
C ILE A 782 -31.12 -1.30 -6.52
N VAL A 783 -32.27 -1.89 -6.16
CA VAL A 783 -32.40 -2.79 -5.00
C VAL A 783 -32.70 -4.20 -5.49
N VAL A 784 -31.95 -5.18 -5.00
CA VAL A 784 -32.10 -6.59 -5.36
C VAL A 784 -32.79 -7.33 -4.22
N ALA A 785 -34.07 -7.67 -4.42
CA ALA A 785 -34.88 -8.41 -3.47
C ALA A 785 -34.39 -9.87 -3.36
N HIS A 786 -33.69 -10.18 -2.25
CA HIS A 786 -32.97 -11.44 -2.10
C HIS A 786 -33.75 -12.46 -1.27
N MET A 787 -34.19 -13.55 -1.91
CA MET A 787 -35.00 -14.61 -1.31
C MET A 787 -34.18 -15.72 -0.61
N GLY A 788 -32.96 -15.41 -0.17
CA GLY A 788 -32.01 -16.39 0.36
C GLY A 788 -31.31 -17.23 -0.72
N LEU A 789 -30.68 -18.33 -0.31
CA LEU A 789 -29.83 -19.15 -1.19
C LEU A 789 -30.60 -19.87 -2.30
N THR A 790 -30.03 -19.90 -3.51
CA THR A 790 -30.58 -20.65 -4.64
C THR A 790 -30.58 -22.16 -4.37
N THR A 791 -31.71 -22.83 -4.61
CA THR A 791 -31.90 -24.25 -4.29
C THR A 791 -31.37 -25.24 -5.34
N ALA A 792 -31.26 -24.82 -6.60
CA ALA A 792 -30.92 -25.71 -7.72
C ALA A 792 -29.41 -26.03 -7.83
N GLY A 793 -29.11 -27.17 -8.48
CA GLY A 793 -27.75 -27.65 -8.79
C GLY A 793 -27.21 -28.67 -7.81
N SER A 794 -25.98 -29.15 -8.06
CA SER A 794 -25.31 -30.17 -7.23
C SER A 794 -24.99 -29.71 -5.80
N ILE A 795 -24.91 -28.40 -5.59
CA ILE A 795 -24.54 -27.72 -4.34
C ILE A 795 -25.46 -26.51 -4.06
N GLY A 796 -26.77 -26.70 -4.26
CA GLY A 796 -27.83 -25.75 -3.87
C GLY A 796 -28.36 -26.00 -2.45
N ALA A 797 -29.12 -25.05 -1.90
CA ALA A 797 -29.74 -25.18 -0.59
C ALA A 797 -31.00 -26.07 -0.63
N MET A 798 -31.24 -26.89 0.40
CA MET A 798 -32.46 -27.73 0.49
C MET A 798 -33.66 -27.05 1.17
N THR A 799 -33.46 -25.87 1.76
CA THR A 799 -34.47 -25.10 2.48
C THR A 799 -34.66 -23.73 1.83
N ALA A 800 -35.84 -23.48 1.25
CA ALA A 800 -36.23 -22.18 0.73
C ALA A 800 -37.75 -21.98 0.84
N ALA A 801 -38.17 -20.72 0.70
CA ALA A 801 -39.58 -20.35 0.52
C ALA A 801 -40.14 -20.93 -0.80
N THR A 802 -41.46 -21.06 -0.91
CA THR A 802 -42.09 -21.43 -2.19
C THR A 802 -41.98 -20.29 -3.20
N LEU A 803 -42.24 -20.58 -4.48
CA LEU A 803 -42.24 -19.55 -5.52
C LEU A 803 -43.37 -18.52 -5.30
N ASP A 804 -44.53 -18.96 -4.82
CA ASP A 804 -45.65 -18.09 -4.45
C ASP A 804 -45.34 -17.21 -3.22
N ASP A 805 -44.72 -17.76 -2.18
CA ASP A 805 -44.23 -16.96 -1.04
C ASP A 805 -43.20 -15.91 -1.49
N SER A 806 -42.39 -16.25 -2.49
CA SER A 806 -41.37 -15.36 -3.05
C SER A 806 -42.00 -14.18 -3.80
N VAL A 807 -43.15 -14.36 -4.48
CA VAL A 807 -43.93 -13.25 -5.05
C VAL A 807 -44.29 -12.23 -3.97
N LEU A 808 -44.87 -12.69 -2.86
CA LEU A 808 -45.31 -11.82 -1.76
C LEU A 808 -44.14 -11.05 -1.13
N ARG A 809 -43.01 -11.73 -0.88
CA ARG A 809 -41.81 -11.14 -0.29
C ARG A 809 -41.10 -10.15 -1.23
N VAL A 810 -40.96 -10.49 -2.51
CA VAL A 810 -40.39 -9.59 -3.52
C VAL A 810 -41.28 -8.35 -3.67
N GLN A 811 -42.61 -8.51 -3.72
CA GLN A 811 -43.52 -7.36 -3.80
C GLN A 811 -43.39 -6.43 -2.59
N ALA A 812 -43.33 -6.97 -1.37
CA ALA A 812 -43.19 -6.16 -0.15
C ALA A 812 -41.87 -5.37 -0.10
N ILE A 813 -40.78 -5.96 -0.59
CA ILE A 813 -39.48 -5.28 -0.75
C ILE A 813 -39.57 -4.18 -1.83
N ALA A 814 -40.21 -4.47 -2.96
CA ALA A 814 -40.36 -3.52 -4.05
C ALA A 814 -41.22 -2.31 -3.66
N ASP A 815 -42.33 -2.54 -2.96
CA ASP A 815 -43.23 -1.48 -2.49
C ASP A 815 -42.56 -0.58 -1.44
N ALA A 816 -41.74 -1.15 -0.55
CA ALA A 816 -41.00 -0.38 0.45
C ALA A 816 -39.87 0.45 -0.17
N ALA A 817 -39.11 -0.10 -1.11
CA ALA A 817 -38.08 0.64 -1.85
C ALA A 817 -38.70 1.79 -2.67
N PHE A 818 -39.77 1.50 -3.42
CA PHE A 818 -40.50 2.48 -4.22
C PHE A 818 -41.17 3.57 -3.38
N GLY A 819 -41.66 3.22 -2.19
CA GLY A 819 -42.26 4.16 -1.24
C GLY A 819 -41.28 5.22 -0.70
N VAL A 820 -39.97 4.96 -0.78
CA VAL A 820 -38.91 5.93 -0.45
C VAL A 820 -38.39 6.64 -1.70
N ASN A 821 -38.25 5.94 -2.83
CA ASN A 821 -37.74 6.49 -4.09
C ASN A 821 -38.53 5.91 -5.28
N SER A 822 -39.38 6.73 -5.91
CA SER A 822 -40.19 6.33 -7.07
C SER A 822 -39.39 5.96 -8.32
N ASP A 823 -38.13 6.39 -8.39
CA ASP A 823 -37.24 6.21 -9.54
C ASP A 823 -36.35 4.96 -9.43
N ILE A 824 -36.49 4.19 -8.35
CA ILE A 824 -35.62 3.06 -8.04
C ILE A 824 -35.93 1.82 -8.90
N ILE A 825 -34.88 1.14 -9.36
CA ILE A 825 -35.02 -0.11 -10.10
C ILE A 825 -35.01 -1.27 -9.09
N VAL A 826 -36.05 -2.11 -9.07
CA VAL A 826 -36.06 -3.33 -8.24
C VAL A 826 -35.81 -4.56 -9.12
N LEU A 827 -34.90 -5.44 -8.69
CA LEU A 827 -34.65 -6.76 -9.31
C LEU A 827 -34.93 -7.87 -8.29
N CYS A 828 -35.23 -9.09 -8.74
CA CYS A 828 -35.38 -10.25 -7.85
C CYS A 828 -34.16 -11.20 -7.92
N HIS A 829 -33.87 -11.91 -6.81
CA HIS A 829 -32.77 -12.88 -6.73
C HIS A 829 -33.02 -13.99 -5.70
N GLY A 830 -32.50 -15.20 -5.97
CA GLY A 830 -32.28 -16.22 -4.95
C GLY A 830 -33.49 -17.10 -4.62
N GLY A 831 -33.36 -17.91 -3.58
CA GLY A 831 -34.38 -18.87 -3.13
C GLY A 831 -34.81 -19.84 -4.26
N PRO A 832 -36.11 -19.98 -4.55
CA PRO A 832 -36.59 -20.82 -5.66
C PRO A 832 -36.37 -20.20 -7.05
N ILE A 833 -35.97 -18.91 -7.14
CA ILE A 833 -35.81 -18.19 -8.41
C ILE A 833 -34.47 -18.60 -9.05
N SER A 834 -34.48 -19.78 -9.68
CA SER A 834 -33.26 -20.50 -10.09
C SER A 834 -32.96 -20.49 -11.59
N GLY A 835 -33.91 -20.08 -12.44
CA GLY A 835 -33.73 -19.93 -13.88
C GLY A 835 -34.72 -18.93 -14.50
N PRO A 836 -34.74 -18.84 -15.85
CA PRO A 836 -35.57 -17.86 -16.56
C PRO A 836 -37.08 -18.04 -16.35
N LEU A 837 -37.56 -19.28 -16.18
CA LEU A 837 -38.99 -19.56 -15.99
C LEU A 837 -39.49 -19.04 -14.63
N GLU A 838 -38.72 -19.24 -13.57
CA GLU A 838 -39.07 -18.76 -12.23
C GLU A 838 -38.93 -17.23 -12.15
N ALA A 839 -37.92 -16.65 -12.82
CA ALA A 839 -37.79 -15.20 -12.94
C ALA A 839 -38.98 -14.59 -13.70
N GLU A 840 -39.38 -15.17 -14.83
CA GLU A 840 -40.56 -14.73 -15.60
C GLU A 840 -41.85 -14.82 -14.76
N PHE A 841 -42.01 -15.89 -13.97
CA PHE A 841 -43.15 -16.04 -13.07
C PHE A 841 -43.20 -14.93 -12.01
N ILE A 842 -42.06 -14.58 -11.38
CA ILE A 842 -42.02 -13.47 -10.42
C ILE A 842 -42.38 -12.15 -11.10
N LEU A 843 -41.80 -11.86 -12.27
CA LEU A 843 -42.06 -10.60 -13.00
C LEU A 843 -43.52 -10.47 -13.45
N LYS A 844 -44.18 -11.57 -13.86
CA LYS A 844 -45.61 -11.57 -14.23
C LYS A 844 -46.56 -11.41 -13.03
N ASN A 845 -46.15 -11.81 -11.84
CA ASN A 845 -46.98 -11.79 -10.63
C ASN A 845 -46.64 -10.67 -9.64
N THR A 846 -45.67 -9.82 -9.95
CA THR A 846 -45.30 -8.63 -9.17
C THR A 846 -45.50 -7.35 -9.97
N LYS A 847 -45.39 -6.20 -9.30
CA LYS A 847 -45.48 -4.84 -9.88
C LYS A 847 -44.24 -4.06 -9.46
N ARG A 848 -43.68 -3.29 -10.40
CA ARG A 848 -42.46 -2.46 -10.20
C ARG A 848 -41.21 -3.28 -9.85
N VAL A 849 -41.19 -4.54 -10.27
CA VAL A 849 -40.00 -5.39 -10.34
C VAL A 849 -39.62 -5.47 -11.79
N HIS A 850 -38.41 -5.05 -12.12
CA HIS A 850 -38.00 -4.72 -13.48
C HIS A 850 -37.05 -5.74 -14.10
N GLY A 851 -36.71 -6.82 -13.38
CA GLY A 851 -35.82 -7.84 -13.87
C GLY A 851 -35.25 -8.75 -12.79
N PHE A 852 -34.13 -9.40 -13.11
CA PHE A 852 -33.55 -10.50 -12.33
C PHE A 852 -32.04 -10.34 -12.17
N TYR A 853 -31.53 -10.75 -11.01
CA TYR A 853 -30.09 -10.85 -10.75
C TYR A 853 -29.69 -12.33 -10.68
N GLY A 854 -28.88 -12.81 -11.62
CA GLY A 854 -28.47 -14.20 -11.73
C GLY A 854 -27.01 -14.44 -11.32
N ALA A 855 -26.79 -15.09 -10.18
CA ALA A 855 -25.44 -15.47 -9.76
C ALA A 855 -25.16 -16.94 -10.12
N SER A 856 -25.54 -17.88 -9.24
CA SER A 856 -25.42 -19.32 -9.52
C SER A 856 -26.16 -19.77 -10.79
N SER A 857 -27.26 -19.10 -11.15
CA SER A 857 -28.09 -19.42 -12.31
C SER A 857 -27.46 -19.03 -13.64
N MET A 858 -26.53 -18.06 -13.64
CA MET A 858 -25.91 -17.54 -14.87
C MET A 858 -24.62 -18.28 -15.23
N GLU A 859 -23.74 -18.53 -14.25
CA GLU A 859 -22.47 -19.22 -14.48
C GLU A 859 -22.47 -20.69 -14.07
N ARG A 860 -22.84 -20.99 -12.81
CA ARG A 860 -22.59 -22.31 -12.21
C ARG A 860 -23.44 -23.41 -12.86
N LEU A 861 -24.75 -23.22 -12.92
CA LEU A 861 -25.66 -24.26 -13.44
C LEU A 861 -25.45 -24.56 -14.93
N PRO A 862 -25.25 -23.56 -15.82
CA PRO A 862 -24.93 -23.84 -17.22
C PRO A 862 -23.59 -24.56 -17.40
N VAL A 863 -22.55 -24.16 -16.66
CA VAL A 863 -21.22 -24.79 -16.74
C VAL A 863 -21.23 -26.23 -16.18
N GLU A 864 -21.91 -26.48 -15.05
CA GLU A 864 -22.12 -27.84 -14.52
C GLU A 864 -22.74 -28.76 -15.59
N GLN A 865 -23.77 -28.30 -16.30
CA GLN A 865 -24.46 -29.07 -17.34
C GLN A 865 -23.59 -29.27 -18.59
N ALA A 866 -22.99 -28.19 -19.11
CA ALA A 866 -22.21 -28.22 -20.35
C ALA A 866 -21.00 -29.15 -20.23
N ILE A 867 -20.16 -28.98 -19.20
CA ILE A 867 -18.98 -29.84 -18.98
C ILE A 867 -19.40 -31.30 -18.83
N THR A 868 -20.42 -31.57 -18.01
CA THR A 868 -20.86 -32.95 -17.74
C THR A 868 -21.39 -33.63 -19.01
N ASN A 869 -22.14 -32.92 -19.85
CA ASN A 869 -22.68 -33.47 -21.08
C ASN A 869 -21.60 -33.70 -22.15
N THR A 870 -20.68 -32.76 -22.35
CA THR A 870 -19.53 -32.94 -23.25
C THR A 870 -18.67 -34.15 -22.85
N VAL A 871 -18.38 -34.34 -21.56
CA VAL A 871 -17.64 -35.52 -21.08
C VAL A 871 -18.43 -36.81 -21.32
N ARG A 872 -19.76 -36.82 -21.12
CA ARG A 872 -20.62 -37.97 -21.43
C ARG A 872 -20.59 -38.33 -22.92
N GLU A 873 -20.51 -37.35 -23.82
CA GLU A 873 -20.41 -37.57 -25.27
C GLU A 873 -19.08 -38.23 -25.65
N TYR A 874 -17.94 -37.72 -25.16
CA TYR A 874 -16.65 -38.40 -25.34
C TYR A 874 -16.65 -39.82 -24.79
N LYS A 875 -17.32 -40.07 -23.65
CA LYS A 875 -17.45 -41.41 -23.05
C LYS A 875 -18.39 -42.35 -23.82
N ARG A 876 -19.16 -41.87 -24.81
CA ARG A 876 -19.99 -42.69 -25.72
C ARG A 876 -19.27 -43.15 -26.99
N ILE A 877 -18.05 -42.67 -27.24
CA ILE A 877 -17.25 -43.12 -28.39
C ILE A 877 -16.96 -44.62 -28.27
N SER A 878 -17.43 -45.41 -29.23
CA SER A 878 -17.10 -46.83 -29.33
C SER A 878 -15.71 -47.01 -29.94
N LEU A 879 -14.87 -47.83 -29.29
CA LEU A 879 -13.60 -48.29 -29.86
C LEU A 879 -13.85 -49.46 -30.82
N LYS A 880 -12.95 -49.62 -31.80
CA LYS A 880 -12.96 -50.74 -32.76
C LYS A 880 -12.29 -51.99 -32.18
#